data_AF-A0A0P0UNT5-F1
#
_entry.id   AF-A0A0P0UNT5-F1
#
_cell.length_a   1.000
_cell.length_b   1.000
_cell.length_c   1.000
_cell.angle_alpha   90.00
_cell.angle_beta   90.00
_cell.angle_gamma   90.00
#
_symmetry.space_group_name_H-M   'P 1'
#
loop_
_entity.id
_entity.type
_entity.pdbx_description
1 polymer ?
#
loop_
_entity_poly.entity_id
_entity_poly.type
_entity_poly.pdbx_seq_one_letter_code
_entity_poly.pdbx_strand_id
1 'polypeptide(L)'
;MDRSWMNESRISPEYEEGVEQFLQFASERGQPDEDGKYYCPCINCLNERRQILDDIREHLLCDGIKRNYTTWIWHGEMTDMQSGQQSEPFDVGMGDRLEDMIRDLGQESFQQAHAPMYDTLQTDSKKPLYPGCKNSKVLWYLPIIPRFKRMFANGDDAKDLTWHANERNCDGMLRHPADSLQWKKIDRLYPDFGKEARNLRLGLATDGMNPYGSLSTQHSSWPVLLVIYNLPPWLCMKRKYMMLSMMITGPRQPGNDIDVYLNPLIEDLTKLWDEGVLVFDGFRNETFNLRAMLFCTINDFPAYGNLSGYSVKGHRACPICEEDTSYIQLKHGRKTVYTRHRRFLKPHHPYRRLKKAFNGSQEHENAPVPLTGDQIFQRVQHLNTIFGKVQKKDKNKTCIWKKRSILFDLPYWVDLDVRHCIDVMHVEKNVCDSLIGTLLNIHGKTKDGLNTRQDLAEMGIRASLHPRSDGRKIYLPPACHTLSRKEKFSFCQCLRRVKVPQGYSSNIKSLVHLKDLKLVGLKSHDCHVLMQQLLSVAIRDILPNKVRLAITRLCFFFNSICSKVLDPVKLDELENEAAIILCELEMYFPPAFFDIMVHLIIHLVREIKCCGPVYLRWMYPVERYMKILKGYTKNLHRPEASIVERYIAEEAIEFCSEYIEKAKPVGLPESRHDERVRGKGSRGLHVITPSVEDLQQAHLYVLNNSNEVLPYIVRHENLVKQSNPKMSKNSVLKKHNKTFLDWFKHTILADDNASEMLRKLADGPKRNVITWQGYDINKYSFYTKAQDQKSTMQNSGVTLRAESQHFASVHGDNPCVAFIPYFGFIEEIWELNYVKFTVCVFKCKWVDSNTGVRTDDVGFTLVDLNKLAYQNDPFIMAEQAKQVFYVEDPCDQRWSVVLHGKTIGVNVEDDYSYIDTYVSPLSTQLSPNVIGEETDDVHANRNDHDEGELINIV
;
A
#
# COMPACT_ATOMS: atom_id res chain seq x y z
N MET A 1 9.67 55.10 -10.96
CA MET A 1 8.43 55.73 -10.48
C MET A 1 8.27 55.37 -9.01
N ASP A 2 7.77 56.27 -8.17
CA ASP A 2 7.47 55.94 -6.75
C ASP A 2 6.30 54.93 -6.71
N ARG A 3 6.41 53.91 -5.85
CA ARG A 3 5.43 52.81 -5.70
C ARG A 3 4.85 52.74 -4.29
N SER A 4 5.25 53.65 -3.41
CA SER A 4 4.74 53.75 -2.04
C SER A 4 3.21 53.86 -2.01
N TRP A 5 2.63 54.59 -2.98
CA TRP A 5 1.19 54.77 -3.18
C TRP A 5 0.40 53.47 -3.27
N MET A 6 0.98 52.35 -3.76
CA MET A 6 0.27 51.07 -3.87
C MET A 6 -0.16 50.50 -2.50
N ASN A 7 0.47 50.98 -1.41
CA ASN A 7 0.15 50.61 -0.04
C ASN A 7 -0.70 51.64 0.71
N GLU A 8 -0.94 52.82 0.10
CA GLU A 8 -1.76 53.88 0.69
C GLU A 8 -3.26 53.54 0.65
N SER A 9 -4.05 54.32 1.40
CA SER A 9 -5.50 54.15 1.44
C SER A 9 -6.14 54.54 0.11
N ARG A 10 -7.06 53.74 -0.43
CA ARG A 10 -7.67 53.96 -1.75
C ARG A 10 -8.54 55.23 -1.87
N ILE A 11 -8.84 55.87 -0.74
CA ILE A 11 -9.57 57.15 -0.68
C ILE A 11 -8.63 58.34 -0.45
N SER A 12 -7.32 58.10 -0.41
CA SER A 12 -6.33 59.15 -0.21
C SER A 12 -5.93 59.78 -1.55
N PRO A 13 -5.62 61.09 -1.55
CA PRO A 13 -5.14 61.78 -2.76
C PRO A 13 -3.88 61.11 -3.34
N GLU A 14 -3.02 60.57 -2.48
CA GLU A 14 -1.74 59.94 -2.86
C GLU A 14 -1.98 58.63 -3.63
N TYR A 15 -3.02 57.87 -3.29
CA TYR A 15 -3.40 56.66 -4.02
C TYR A 15 -3.97 57.00 -5.40
N GLU A 16 -4.86 57.99 -5.48
CA GLU A 16 -5.45 58.44 -6.74
C GLU A 16 -4.37 59.00 -7.68
N GLU A 17 -3.47 59.85 -7.17
CA GLU A 17 -2.34 60.38 -7.94
C GLU A 17 -1.40 59.26 -8.42
N GLY A 18 -1.15 58.25 -7.57
CA GLY A 18 -0.38 57.08 -7.93
C GLY A 18 -1.01 56.22 -9.05
N VAL A 19 -2.33 56.08 -9.05
CA VAL A 19 -3.07 55.41 -10.13
C VAL A 19 -2.93 56.17 -11.45
N GLU A 20 -3.04 57.51 -11.44
CA GLU A 20 -2.85 58.31 -12.66
C GLU A 20 -1.43 58.19 -13.21
N GLN A 21 -0.41 58.22 -12.33
CA GLN A 21 0.97 58.05 -12.74
C GLN A 21 1.22 56.65 -13.35
N PHE A 22 0.60 55.61 -12.79
CA PHE A 22 0.65 54.26 -13.36
C PHE A 22 0.00 54.17 -14.73
N LEU A 23 -1.18 54.76 -14.92
CA LEU A 23 -1.88 54.76 -16.21
C LEU A 23 -1.12 55.54 -17.28
N GLN A 24 -0.49 56.65 -16.89
CA GLN A 24 0.40 57.41 -17.76
C GLN A 24 1.62 56.59 -18.17
N PHE A 25 2.22 55.84 -17.23
CA PHE A 25 3.33 54.94 -17.56
C PHE A 25 2.88 53.84 -18.53
N ALA A 26 1.72 53.23 -18.27
CA ALA A 26 1.18 52.15 -19.10
C ALA A 26 0.83 52.63 -20.51
N SER A 27 0.36 53.87 -20.67
CA SER A 27 0.06 54.45 -21.99
C SER A 27 1.33 54.81 -22.77
N GLU A 28 2.40 55.23 -22.09
CA GLU A 28 3.65 55.61 -22.73
C GLU A 28 4.55 54.41 -23.08
N ARG A 29 4.50 53.33 -22.29
CA ARG A 29 5.43 52.20 -22.40
C ARG A 29 4.78 50.84 -22.59
N GLY A 30 3.49 50.69 -22.29
CA GLY A 30 2.77 49.43 -22.44
C GLY A 30 2.51 49.06 -23.90
N GLN A 31 2.26 47.77 -24.15
CA GLN A 31 1.88 47.27 -25.47
C GLN A 31 0.39 46.86 -25.46
N PRO A 32 -0.51 47.70 -26.00
CA PRO A 32 -1.92 47.33 -26.12
C PRO A 32 -2.14 46.22 -27.16
N ASP A 33 -3.30 45.57 -27.12
CA ASP A 33 -3.74 44.68 -28.20
C ASP A 33 -4.31 45.46 -29.41
N GLU A 34 -4.76 44.73 -30.43
CA GLU A 34 -5.32 45.31 -31.67
C GLU A 34 -6.55 46.21 -31.42
N ASP A 35 -7.24 46.04 -30.28
CA ASP A 35 -8.38 46.86 -29.85
C ASP A 35 -7.99 48.04 -28.92
N GLY A 36 -6.69 48.24 -28.66
CA GLY A 36 -6.20 49.30 -27.77
C GLY A 36 -6.29 48.98 -26.27
N LYS A 37 -6.38 47.70 -25.87
CA LYS A 37 -6.58 47.28 -24.47
C LYS A 37 -5.28 46.78 -23.81
N TYR A 38 -5.13 47.12 -22.53
CA TYR A 38 -3.98 46.81 -21.67
C TYR A 38 -4.37 45.82 -20.56
N TYR A 39 -3.42 45.07 -20.02
CA TYR A 39 -3.68 44.18 -18.89
C TYR A 39 -4.11 44.97 -17.65
N CYS A 40 -5.17 44.54 -16.96
CA CYS A 40 -5.67 45.23 -15.78
C CYS A 40 -5.04 44.66 -14.49
N PRO A 41 -4.23 45.42 -13.74
CA PRO A 41 -3.55 44.93 -12.53
C PRO A 41 -4.42 45.02 -11.27
N CYS A 42 -5.73 45.27 -11.38
CA CYS A 42 -6.58 45.33 -10.20
C CYS A 42 -6.69 43.96 -9.51
N ILE A 43 -7.04 43.95 -8.22
CA ILE A 43 -7.14 42.72 -7.43
C ILE A 43 -8.15 41.70 -7.99
N ASN A 44 -9.12 42.16 -8.79
CA ASN A 44 -10.13 41.31 -9.41
C ASN A 44 -9.71 40.77 -10.79
N CYS A 45 -8.88 41.53 -11.53
CA CYS A 45 -8.45 41.17 -12.88
C CYS A 45 -7.05 40.52 -12.92
N LEU A 46 -6.18 40.79 -11.95
CA LEU A 46 -4.88 40.13 -11.71
C LEU A 46 -3.93 40.08 -12.93
N ASN A 47 -4.00 41.04 -13.85
CA ASN A 47 -3.32 41.03 -15.16
C ASN A 47 -3.74 39.88 -16.09
N GLU A 48 -4.90 39.26 -15.88
CA GLU A 48 -5.43 38.19 -16.74
C GLU A 48 -6.42 38.69 -17.81
N ARG A 49 -6.99 39.89 -17.61
CA ARG A 49 -7.95 40.50 -18.54
C ARG A 49 -7.38 41.80 -19.11
N ARG A 50 -7.60 42.00 -20.41
CA ARG A 50 -7.29 43.26 -21.08
C ARG A 50 -8.51 44.18 -21.07
N GLN A 51 -8.29 45.43 -20.72
CA GLN A 51 -9.31 46.48 -20.65
C GLN A 51 -8.76 47.79 -21.21
N ILE A 52 -9.64 48.71 -21.58
CA ILE A 52 -9.22 50.07 -21.93
C ILE A 52 -8.76 50.82 -20.68
N LEU A 53 -7.88 51.81 -20.83
CA LEU A 53 -7.27 52.51 -19.68
C LEU A 53 -8.30 53.14 -18.74
N ASP A 54 -9.43 53.63 -19.27
CA ASP A 54 -10.52 54.20 -18.47
C ASP A 54 -11.17 53.16 -17.54
N ASP A 55 -11.40 51.94 -18.03
CA ASP A 55 -11.93 50.83 -17.23
C ASP A 55 -10.89 50.35 -16.21
N ILE A 56 -9.60 50.35 -16.58
CA ILE A 56 -8.51 50.02 -15.65
C ILE A 56 -8.46 51.07 -14.53
N ARG A 57 -8.59 52.35 -14.87
CA ARG A 57 -8.66 53.44 -13.90
C ARG A 57 -9.79 53.21 -12.90
N GLU A 58 -11.00 52.95 -13.38
CA GLU A 58 -12.16 52.67 -12.52
C GLU A 58 -11.90 51.46 -11.62
N HIS A 59 -11.40 50.36 -12.17
CA HIS A 59 -11.06 49.17 -11.39
C HIS A 59 -9.97 49.42 -10.34
N LEU A 60 -8.96 50.24 -10.63
CA LEU A 60 -7.90 50.53 -9.66
C LEU A 60 -8.39 51.44 -8.53
N LEU A 61 -9.29 52.39 -8.82
CA LEU A 61 -9.92 53.21 -7.79
C LEU A 61 -10.94 52.40 -6.96
N CYS A 62 -11.80 51.62 -7.61
CA CYS A 62 -12.89 50.88 -6.97
C CYS A 62 -12.46 49.59 -6.27
N ASP A 63 -11.48 48.86 -6.80
CA ASP A 63 -11.05 47.56 -6.28
C ASP A 63 -9.63 47.58 -5.72
N GLY A 64 -8.76 48.43 -6.26
CA GLY A 64 -7.36 48.53 -5.86
C GLY A 64 -6.42 47.68 -6.71
N ILE A 65 -5.15 48.10 -6.73
CA ILE A 65 -4.05 47.44 -7.44
C ILE A 65 -3.51 46.22 -6.67
N LYS A 66 -3.08 45.19 -7.41
CA LYS A 66 -2.35 44.03 -6.90
C LYS A 66 -1.03 44.48 -6.26
N ARG A 67 -0.94 44.46 -4.92
CA ARG A 67 0.19 45.02 -4.15
C ARG A 67 1.56 44.38 -4.41
N ASN A 68 1.59 43.11 -4.79
CA ASN A 68 2.83 42.40 -5.14
C ASN A 68 3.23 42.57 -6.62
N TYR A 69 2.49 43.36 -7.41
CA TYR A 69 2.87 43.71 -8.78
C TYR A 69 3.79 44.94 -8.80
N THR A 70 4.97 44.80 -8.20
CA THR A 70 5.93 45.89 -7.97
C THR A 70 6.87 46.14 -9.15
N THR A 71 6.86 45.28 -10.16
CA THR A 71 7.56 45.46 -11.44
C THR A 71 6.52 45.38 -12.55
N TRP A 72 6.34 46.48 -13.30
CA TRP A 72 5.25 46.61 -14.27
C TRP A 72 5.61 46.02 -15.64
N ILE A 73 6.01 44.76 -15.66
CA ILE A 73 6.46 44.04 -16.87
C ILE A 73 5.41 44.03 -17.99
N TRP A 74 4.13 43.89 -17.64
CA TRP A 74 3.02 43.93 -18.60
C TRP A 74 2.72 45.33 -19.14
N HIS A 75 3.37 46.36 -18.60
CA HIS A 75 3.21 47.77 -18.95
C HIS A 75 4.55 48.42 -19.37
N GLY A 76 5.55 47.62 -19.74
CA GLY A 76 6.78 48.11 -20.37
C GLY A 76 7.93 48.45 -19.44
N GLU A 77 7.92 47.97 -18.19
CA GLU A 77 9.06 48.13 -17.29
C GLU A 77 10.16 47.08 -17.53
N MET A 78 11.39 47.51 -17.85
CA MET A 78 12.58 46.66 -17.98
C MET A 78 13.48 46.78 -16.74
N THR A 79 14.02 45.67 -16.24
CA THR A 79 14.94 45.64 -15.08
C THR A 79 16.39 45.44 -15.51
N ASP A 80 17.28 46.37 -15.14
CA ASP A 80 18.73 46.26 -15.36
C ASP A 80 19.37 45.23 -14.40
N MET A 81 20.23 44.37 -14.96
CA MET A 81 21.10 43.46 -14.18
C MET A 81 22.28 44.23 -13.56
N GLN A 82 22.39 44.29 -12.22
CA GLN A 82 23.71 44.40 -11.57
C GLN A 82 23.74 43.98 -10.08
N SER A 83 24.64 42.99 -9.82
CA SER A 83 25.48 42.69 -8.65
C SER A 83 24.93 42.75 -7.21
N GLY A 84 25.13 41.66 -6.46
CA GLY A 84 24.52 41.41 -5.15
C GLY A 84 25.19 42.01 -3.91
N GLN A 85 24.48 41.91 -2.77
CA GLN A 85 25.01 41.53 -1.46
C GLN A 85 23.88 41.25 -0.42
N GLN A 86 24.07 40.13 0.30
CA GLN A 86 23.68 39.76 1.69
C GLN A 86 22.19 39.62 2.15
N SER A 87 21.80 38.34 2.25
CA SER A 87 21.12 37.61 3.36
C SER A 87 20.11 38.28 4.30
N GLU A 88 18.87 37.79 4.26
CA GLU A 88 17.87 37.67 5.36
C GLU A 88 16.88 36.52 4.98
N PRO A 89 16.09 35.93 5.92
CA PRO A 89 15.67 34.54 5.89
C PRO A 89 14.55 34.19 4.89
N PHE A 90 14.69 33.01 4.28
CA PHE A 90 13.77 32.41 3.32
C PHE A 90 12.37 32.13 3.92
N ASP A 91 11.38 32.93 3.52
CA ASP A 91 9.97 32.57 3.53
C ASP A 91 9.62 32.01 2.13
N VAL A 92 9.32 30.72 2.04
CA VAL A 92 9.19 30.03 0.74
C VAL A 92 7.79 30.21 0.18
N GLY A 93 7.54 31.40 -0.39
CA GLY A 93 6.45 31.67 -1.31
C GLY A 93 6.73 31.04 -2.68
N MET A 94 6.04 29.97 -3.03
CA MET A 94 6.23 29.22 -4.29
C MET A 94 5.42 29.83 -5.45
N GLY A 95 5.43 31.17 -5.58
CA GLY A 95 4.83 31.92 -6.69
C GLY A 95 5.86 32.41 -7.71
N ASP A 96 7.09 32.67 -7.27
CA ASP A 96 8.08 33.44 -8.03
C ASP A 96 8.78 32.64 -9.16
N ARG A 97 8.69 31.29 -9.13
CA ARG A 97 9.39 30.44 -10.10
C ARG A 97 8.75 30.37 -11.50
N LEU A 98 7.48 30.78 -11.65
CA LEU A 98 6.85 30.85 -12.98
C LEU A 98 7.26 32.15 -13.70
N GLU A 99 7.34 33.25 -12.96
CA GLU A 99 7.86 34.53 -13.46
C GLU A 99 9.35 34.42 -13.82
N ASP A 100 10.13 33.67 -13.03
CA ASP A 100 11.54 33.36 -13.35
C ASP A 100 11.70 32.51 -14.64
N MET A 101 10.81 31.55 -14.91
CA MET A 101 10.87 30.74 -16.15
C MET A 101 10.38 31.51 -17.39
N ILE A 102 9.38 32.39 -17.24
CA ILE A 102 8.90 33.28 -18.31
C ILE A 102 9.99 34.30 -18.68
N ARG A 103 10.77 34.76 -17.69
CA ARG A 103 11.94 35.61 -17.87
C ARG A 103 13.05 34.93 -18.68
N ASP A 104 13.26 33.62 -18.50
CA ASP A 104 14.38 32.89 -19.13
C ASP A 104 14.08 32.42 -20.57
N LEU A 105 12.82 32.24 -20.95
CA LEU A 105 12.41 31.75 -22.29
C LEU A 105 11.97 32.85 -23.26
N GLY A 106 11.58 34.02 -22.76
CA GLY A 106 10.97 35.08 -23.56
C GLY A 106 9.49 34.81 -23.87
N GLN A 107 8.68 35.85 -23.76
CA GLN A 107 7.21 35.80 -23.90
C GLN A 107 6.74 35.28 -25.27
N GLU A 108 7.49 35.58 -26.33
CA GLU A 108 7.22 35.10 -27.70
C GLU A 108 7.45 33.59 -27.85
N SER A 109 8.51 33.04 -27.26
CA SER A 109 8.83 31.61 -27.31
C SER A 109 7.80 30.77 -26.53
N PHE A 110 7.33 31.30 -25.40
CA PHE A 110 6.29 30.67 -24.59
C PHE A 110 4.94 30.68 -25.31
N GLN A 111 4.57 31.79 -25.95
CA GLN A 111 3.36 31.87 -26.77
C GLN A 111 3.44 30.98 -28.01
N GLN A 112 4.57 30.94 -28.73
CA GLN A 112 4.72 30.06 -29.90
C GLN A 112 4.68 28.57 -29.55
N ALA A 113 5.25 28.15 -28.41
CA ALA A 113 5.22 26.75 -27.98
C ALA A 113 3.81 26.28 -27.56
N HIS A 114 2.95 27.18 -27.09
CA HIS A 114 1.64 26.84 -26.51
C HIS A 114 0.42 27.36 -27.27
N ALA A 115 0.56 28.30 -28.22
CA ALA A 115 -0.54 28.82 -29.04
C ALA A 115 -1.32 27.71 -29.77
N PRO A 116 -0.68 26.68 -30.38
CA PRO A 116 -1.41 25.57 -30.99
C PRO A 116 -2.26 24.81 -29.97
N MET A 117 -1.81 24.70 -28.72
CA MET A 117 -2.53 24.02 -27.65
C MET A 117 -3.77 24.83 -27.22
N TYR A 118 -3.62 26.15 -27.05
CA TYR A 118 -4.73 27.03 -26.68
C TYR A 118 -5.79 27.14 -27.79
N ASP A 119 -5.37 27.27 -29.05
CA ASP A 119 -6.29 27.30 -30.20
C ASP A 119 -7.00 25.95 -30.39
N THR A 120 -6.29 24.84 -30.17
CA THR A 120 -6.89 23.49 -30.20
C THR A 120 -7.90 23.32 -29.07
N LEU A 121 -7.56 23.72 -27.84
CA LEU A 121 -8.48 23.68 -26.68
C LEU A 121 -9.72 24.55 -26.91
N GLN A 122 -9.55 25.75 -27.49
CA GLN A 122 -10.67 26.64 -27.80
C GLN A 122 -11.55 26.09 -28.92
N THR A 123 -10.95 25.47 -29.94
CA THR A 123 -11.68 24.84 -31.06
C THR A 123 -12.40 23.58 -30.59
N ASP A 124 -11.76 22.73 -29.80
CA ASP A 124 -12.34 21.50 -29.26
C ASP A 124 -13.41 21.78 -28.21
N SER A 125 -13.29 22.86 -27.43
CA SER A 125 -14.36 23.31 -26.53
C SER A 125 -15.66 23.68 -27.25
N LYS A 126 -15.57 24.05 -28.55
CA LYS A 126 -16.69 24.40 -29.41
C LYS A 126 -17.22 23.20 -30.20
N LYS A 127 -16.52 22.06 -30.23
CA LYS A 127 -17.00 20.84 -30.89
C LYS A 127 -18.00 20.12 -29.97
N PRO A 128 -19.24 19.88 -30.43
CA PRO A 128 -20.18 19.07 -29.67
C PRO A 128 -19.69 17.62 -29.61
N LEU A 129 -19.63 17.05 -28.40
CA LEU A 129 -19.17 15.67 -28.16
C LEU A 129 -20.00 14.61 -28.92
N TYR A 130 -21.24 14.94 -29.29
CA TYR A 130 -22.09 14.18 -30.22
C TYR A 130 -23.12 15.11 -30.90
N PRO A 131 -23.65 14.74 -32.09
CA PRO A 131 -24.65 15.54 -32.80
C PRO A 131 -25.90 15.81 -31.94
N GLY A 132 -26.23 17.10 -31.73
CA GLY A 132 -27.40 17.53 -30.94
C GLY A 132 -27.16 17.80 -29.45
N CYS A 133 -25.90 17.76 -28.97
CA CYS A 133 -25.57 18.10 -27.58
C CYS A 133 -25.93 19.55 -27.22
N LYS A 134 -26.79 19.76 -26.19
CA LYS A 134 -27.26 21.07 -25.71
C LYS A 134 -26.60 21.56 -24.40
N ASN A 135 -25.78 20.72 -23.76
CA ASN A 135 -25.16 21.00 -22.46
C ASN A 135 -23.64 20.79 -22.56
N SER A 136 -22.84 21.73 -22.04
CA SER A 136 -21.38 21.60 -21.96
C SER A 136 -20.93 21.32 -20.52
N LYS A 137 -19.95 20.43 -20.36
CA LYS A 137 -19.22 20.22 -19.11
C LYS A 137 -17.73 20.26 -19.39
N VAL A 138 -16.96 20.78 -18.45
CA VAL A 138 -15.49 20.86 -18.57
C VAL A 138 -14.89 19.51 -18.18
N LEU A 139 -14.07 18.96 -19.06
CA LEU A 139 -13.23 17.79 -18.84
C LEU A 139 -11.78 18.19 -19.01
N TRP A 140 -10.93 17.82 -18.05
CA TRP A 140 -9.49 17.97 -18.19
C TRP A 140 -8.94 16.62 -18.65
N TYR A 141 -8.63 16.51 -19.93
CA TYR A 141 -7.99 15.33 -20.50
C TYR A 141 -6.51 15.61 -20.74
N LEU A 142 -5.66 14.70 -20.28
CA LEU A 142 -4.22 14.75 -20.46
C LEU A 142 -3.88 13.56 -21.39
N PRO A 143 -3.43 13.80 -22.64
CA PRO A 143 -3.18 12.73 -23.61
C PRO A 143 -2.09 11.76 -23.16
N ILE A 144 -2.25 10.46 -23.43
CA ILE A 144 -1.32 9.43 -22.93
C ILE A 144 -0.19 9.13 -23.92
N ILE A 145 -0.45 9.22 -25.23
CA ILE A 145 0.52 8.88 -26.28
C ILE A 145 1.81 9.72 -26.18
N PRO A 146 1.77 11.06 -26.03
CA PRO A 146 2.99 11.85 -25.91
C PRO A 146 3.83 11.50 -24.67
N ARG A 147 3.18 11.08 -23.57
CA ARG A 147 3.88 10.66 -22.36
C ARG A 147 4.64 9.35 -22.57
N PHE A 148 4.02 8.37 -23.24
CA PHE A 148 4.72 7.13 -23.59
C PHE A 148 5.91 7.38 -24.51
N LYS A 149 5.75 8.24 -25.52
CA LYS A 149 6.88 8.65 -26.39
C LYS A 149 8.05 9.21 -25.59
N ARG A 150 7.77 10.04 -24.59
CA ARG A 150 8.79 10.64 -23.73
C ARG A 150 9.47 9.60 -22.84
N MET A 151 8.70 8.72 -22.19
CA MET A 151 9.27 7.65 -21.35
C MET A 151 10.19 6.74 -22.16
N PHE A 152 9.83 6.38 -23.39
CA PHE A 152 10.72 5.58 -24.25
C PHE A 152 11.91 6.37 -24.80
N ALA A 153 11.84 7.70 -24.92
CA ALA A 153 12.98 8.51 -25.34
C ALA A 153 14.08 8.58 -24.26
N ASN A 154 13.72 8.43 -22.98
CA ASN A 154 14.66 8.29 -21.88
C ASN A 154 15.18 6.84 -21.81
N GLY A 155 16.50 6.65 -21.87
CA GLY A 155 17.11 5.32 -21.89
C GLY A 155 16.89 4.49 -20.63
N ASP A 156 16.83 5.12 -19.45
CA ASP A 156 16.61 4.41 -18.18
C ASP A 156 15.15 3.96 -18.07
N ASP A 157 14.21 4.87 -18.35
CA ASP A 157 12.78 4.56 -18.36
C ASP A 157 12.45 3.49 -19.43
N ALA A 158 13.01 3.59 -20.63
CA ALA A 158 12.83 2.61 -21.70
C ALA A 158 13.33 1.21 -21.29
N LYS A 159 14.48 1.15 -20.60
CA LYS A 159 14.99 -0.11 -20.03
C LYS A 159 13.99 -0.68 -19.02
N ASP A 160 13.54 0.13 -18.06
CA ASP A 160 12.59 -0.30 -17.02
C ASP A 160 11.24 -0.73 -17.61
N LEU A 161 10.76 -0.08 -18.68
CA LEU A 161 9.53 -0.45 -19.39
C LEU A 161 9.60 -1.80 -20.11
N THR A 162 10.78 -2.43 -20.18
CA THR A 162 10.96 -3.79 -20.72
C THR A 162 11.42 -4.80 -19.66
N TRP A 163 11.52 -4.38 -18.38
CA TRP A 163 11.97 -5.19 -17.27
C TRP A 163 11.24 -6.52 -17.14
N HIS A 164 9.91 -6.52 -17.30
CA HIS A 164 9.07 -7.71 -17.13
C HIS A 164 9.44 -8.87 -18.07
N ALA A 165 10.09 -8.56 -19.19
CA ALA A 165 10.55 -9.53 -20.19
C ALA A 165 12.03 -9.87 -20.01
N ASN A 166 12.87 -8.88 -19.66
CA ASN A 166 14.33 -9.03 -19.72
C ASN A 166 14.96 -9.42 -18.37
N GLU A 167 14.45 -8.90 -17.25
CA GLU A 167 15.09 -9.03 -15.94
C GLU A 167 14.22 -9.78 -14.93
N ARG A 168 12.93 -9.98 -15.21
CA ARG A 168 11.99 -10.68 -14.31
C ARG A 168 12.43 -12.13 -14.07
N ASN A 169 12.52 -12.50 -12.80
CA ASN A 169 12.73 -13.88 -12.39
C ASN A 169 11.54 -14.78 -12.81
N CYS A 170 11.83 -15.83 -13.58
CA CYS A 170 10.86 -16.79 -14.10
C CYS A 170 10.97 -18.14 -13.39
N ASP A 171 10.93 -18.14 -12.05
CA ASP A 171 11.03 -19.34 -11.19
C ASP A 171 9.71 -20.12 -11.05
N GLY A 172 8.66 -19.71 -11.79
CA GLY A 172 7.31 -20.27 -11.69
C GLY A 172 6.48 -19.68 -10.54
N MET A 173 7.04 -18.82 -9.69
CA MET A 173 6.30 -18.13 -8.64
C MET A 173 5.54 -16.92 -9.21
N LEU A 174 4.46 -16.55 -8.53
CA LEU A 174 3.65 -15.38 -8.88
C LEU A 174 4.16 -14.16 -8.09
N ARG A 175 4.89 -13.26 -8.77
CA ARG A 175 5.55 -12.07 -8.18
C ARG A 175 5.07 -10.75 -8.80
N HIS A 176 4.50 -10.85 -9.99
CA HIS A 176 4.15 -9.72 -10.85
C HIS A 176 2.95 -10.07 -11.76
N PRO A 177 2.14 -9.10 -12.26
CA PRO A 177 1.06 -9.37 -13.21
C PRO A 177 1.50 -10.15 -14.46
N ALA A 178 2.75 -10.00 -14.90
CA ALA A 178 3.31 -10.78 -16.00
C ALA A 178 3.37 -12.30 -15.74
N ASP A 179 3.34 -12.73 -14.48
CA ASP A 179 3.32 -14.15 -14.11
C ASP A 179 1.91 -14.76 -14.21
N SER A 180 0.88 -13.92 -14.31
CA SER A 180 -0.53 -14.29 -14.18
C SER A 180 -1.10 -15.02 -15.39
N LEU A 181 -2.21 -15.72 -15.18
CA LEU A 181 -2.89 -16.45 -16.25
C LEU A 181 -3.45 -15.52 -17.33
N GLN A 182 -4.00 -14.36 -16.96
CA GLN A 182 -4.57 -13.42 -17.93
C GLN A 182 -3.50 -12.83 -18.84
N TRP A 183 -2.33 -12.48 -18.29
CA TRP A 183 -1.22 -11.98 -19.11
C TRP A 183 -0.80 -13.01 -20.16
N LYS A 184 -0.59 -14.25 -19.71
CA LYS A 184 -0.23 -15.39 -20.58
C LYS A 184 -1.32 -15.71 -21.61
N LYS A 185 -2.60 -15.57 -21.23
CA LYS A 185 -3.75 -15.75 -22.14
C LYS A 185 -3.72 -14.73 -23.27
N ILE A 186 -3.52 -13.45 -22.93
CA ILE A 186 -3.41 -12.37 -23.91
C ILE A 186 -2.23 -12.58 -24.85
N ASP A 187 -1.05 -12.97 -24.34
CA ASP A 187 0.12 -13.26 -25.20
C ASP A 187 -0.16 -14.38 -26.21
N ARG A 188 -0.99 -15.38 -25.84
CA ARG A 188 -1.39 -16.47 -26.74
C ARG A 188 -2.44 -16.04 -27.76
N LEU A 189 -3.42 -15.24 -27.35
CA LEU A 189 -4.48 -14.75 -28.23
C LEU A 189 -3.97 -13.69 -29.22
N TYR A 190 -3.00 -12.89 -28.81
CA TYR A 190 -2.41 -11.82 -29.62
C TYR A 190 -0.88 -11.93 -29.67
N PRO A 191 -0.31 -12.92 -30.39
CA PRO A 191 1.13 -13.16 -30.42
C PRO A 191 1.95 -11.95 -30.87
N ASP A 192 1.47 -11.19 -31.86
CA ASP A 192 2.17 -10.00 -32.36
C ASP A 192 2.24 -8.89 -31.31
N PHE A 193 1.23 -8.78 -30.44
CA PHE A 193 1.26 -7.86 -29.32
C PHE A 193 2.19 -8.38 -28.21
N GLY A 194 2.06 -9.65 -27.84
CA GLY A 194 2.80 -10.27 -26.74
C GLY A 194 4.31 -10.46 -27.00
N LYS A 195 4.71 -10.65 -28.26
CA LYS A 195 6.12 -10.83 -28.65
C LYS A 195 6.94 -9.55 -28.50
N GLU A 196 6.33 -8.38 -28.67
CA GLU A 196 7.00 -7.09 -28.52
C GLU A 196 6.97 -6.64 -27.05
N ALA A 197 8.10 -6.81 -26.36
CA ALA A 197 8.25 -6.49 -24.94
C ALA A 197 8.03 -5.01 -24.60
N ARG A 198 8.10 -4.10 -25.58
CA ARG A 198 7.83 -2.67 -25.38
C ARG A 198 6.34 -2.33 -25.39
N ASN A 199 5.47 -3.25 -25.79
CA ASN A 199 4.03 -3.02 -25.76
C ASN A 199 3.50 -2.94 -24.33
N LEU A 200 2.74 -1.89 -24.03
CA LEU A 200 2.39 -1.54 -22.66
C LEU A 200 1.09 -2.19 -22.20
N ARG A 201 1.06 -2.64 -20.94
CA ARG A 201 -0.13 -3.10 -20.25
C ARG A 201 -0.44 -2.17 -19.08
N LEU A 202 -1.65 -1.63 -19.09
CA LEU A 202 -2.04 -0.53 -18.22
C LEU A 202 -3.09 -0.98 -17.20
N GLY A 203 -2.94 -0.56 -15.95
CA GLY A 203 -4.01 -0.61 -14.95
C GLY A 203 -4.70 0.75 -14.88
N LEU A 204 -6.04 0.78 -14.93
CA LEU A 204 -6.81 2.01 -14.75
C LEU A 204 -7.36 2.09 -13.34
N ALA A 205 -7.14 3.21 -12.65
CA ALA A 205 -7.71 3.43 -11.33
C ALA A 205 -8.52 4.73 -11.28
N THR A 206 -9.67 4.69 -10.61
CA THR A 206 -10.51 5.87 -10.41
C THR A 206 -11.38 5.72 -9.16
N ASP A 207 -11.54 6.82 -8.43
CA ASP A 207 -12.40 6.91 -7.26
C ASP A 207 -12.76 8.39 -7.01
N GLY A 208 -13.81 8.63 -6.24
CA GLY A 208 -14.23 9.95 -5.82
C GLY A 208 -13.31 10.54 -4.75
N MET A 209 -12.76 11.71 -5.03
CA MET A 209 -12.02 12.50 -4.05
C MET A 209 -12.71 13.84 -3.79
N ASN A 210 -12.68 14.26 -2.52
CA ASN A 210 -13.07 15.60 -2.14
C ASN A 210 -11.84 16.53 -2.20
N PRO A 211 -11.82 17.53 -3.11
CA PRO A 211 -10.65 18.39 -3.32
C PRO A 211 -10.43 19.41 -2.19
N TYR A 212 -11.47 19.72 -1.41
CA TYR A 212 -11.43 20.75 -0.37
C TYR A 212 -10.77 20.29 0.94
N GLY A 213 -10.52 18.99 1.09
CA GLY A 213 -9.98 18.41 2.33
C GLY A 213 -10.93 18.46 3.54
N SER A 214 -12.11 19.07 3.41
CA SER A 214 -13.13 19.14 4.44
C SER A 214 -14.13 17.99 4.34
N LEU A 215 -14.43 17.35 5.48
CA LEU A 215 -15.46 16.31 5.58
C LEU A 215 -16.90 16.86 5.47
N SER A 216 -17.09 18.18 5.51
CA SER A 216 -18.41 18.82 5.46
C SER A 216 -18.94 19.08 4.05
N THR A 217 -18.10 18.99 3.01
CA THR A 217 -18.50 19.30 1.64
C THR A 217 -18.96 18.02 0.91
N GLN A 218 -20.04 18.11 0.14
CA GLN A 218 -20.57 16.99 -0.65
C GLN A 218 -19.90 16.86 -2.03
N HIS A 219 -18.78 17.56 -2.26
CA HIS A 219 -18.11 17.61 -3.55
C HIS A 219 -17.28 16.34 -3.79
N SER A 220 -17.43 15.77 -4.99
CA SER A 220 -16.69 14.58 -5.43
C SER A 220 -16.16 14.81 -6.85
N SER A 221 -14.86 15.03 -6.95
CA SER A 221 -14.07 15.04 -8.20
C SER A 221 -13.49 13.65 -8.44
N TRP A 222 -13.32 13.25 -9.69
CA TRP A 222 -12.90 11.90 -10.04
C TRP A 222 -11.65 11.93 -10.94
N PRO A 223 -10.44 11.74 -10.39
CA PRO A 223 -9.26 11.50 -11.20
C PRO A 223 -9.34 10.11 -11.84
N VAL A 224 -8.91 10.01 -13.09
CA VAL A 224 -8.61 8.74 -13.76
C VAL A 224 -7.10 8.64 -13.87
N LEU A 225 -6.56 7.58 -13.29
CA LEU A 225 -5.15 7.31 -13.19
C LEU A 225 -4.79 6.08 -14.02
N LEU A 226 -3.61 6.09 -14.63
CA LEU A 226 -3.05 4.95 -15.32
C LEU A 226 -1.73 4.52 -14.67
N VAL A 227 -1.58 3.20 -14.54
CA VAL A 227 -0.41 2.52 -13.99
C VAL A 227 0.18 1.64 -15.08
N ILE A 228 1.50 1.60 -15.22
CA ILE A 228 2.19 0.79 -16.22
C ILE A 228 2.69 -0.50 -15.57
N TYR A 229 2.12 -1.65 -15.94
CA TYR A 229 2.52 -2.94 -15.39
C TYR A 229 3.80 -3.49 -16.01
N ASN A 230 4.35 -2.90 -17.06
CA ASN A 230 5.60 -3.41 -17.63
C ASN A 230 6.82 -3.14 -16.75
N LEU A 231 6.71 -2.15 -15.87
CA LEU A 231 7.75 -1.68 -14.97
C LEU A 231 8.06 -2.71 -13.87
N PRO A 232 9.26 -2.63 -13.26
CA PRO A 232 9.56 -3.37 -12.04
C PRO A 232 8.51 -3.13 -10.94
N PRO A 233 8.21 -4.14 -10.09
CA PRO A 233 7.19 -4.04 -9.04
C PRO A 233 7.39 -2.87 -8.09
N TRP A 234 8.65 -2.48 -7.92
CA TRP A 234 9.09 -1.44 -7.04
C TRP A 234 8.77 -0.05 -7.65
N LEU A 235 8.74 0.09 -8.98
CA LEU A 235 8.39 1.32 -9.70
C LEU A 235 6.91 1.43 -10.08
N CYS A 236 6.24 0.31 -10.41
CA CYS A 236 4.89 0.27 -10.98
C CYS A 236 3.88 1.21 -10.28
N MET A 237 3.84 1.21 -8.95
CA MET A 237 2.90 2.02 -8.15
C MET A 237 3.54 3.29 -7.55
N LYS A 238 4.56 3.85 -8.21
CA LYS A 238 5.20 5.10 -7.81
C LYS A 238 4.58 6.29 -8.50
N ARG A 239 4.58 7.43 -7.81
CA ARG A 239 3.95 8.67 -8.30
C ARG A 239 4.47 9.09 -9.68
N LYS A 240 5.78 8.97 -9.94
CA LYS A 240 6.38 9.18 -11.28
C LYS A 240 5.63 8.42 -12.39
N TYR A 241 5.31 7.16 -12.14
CA TYR A 241 4.72 6.25 -13.13
C TYR A 241 3.20 6.08 -13.01
N MET A 242 2.57 6.76 -12.05
CA MET A 242 1.11 6.84 -11.91
C MET A 242 0.62 8.12 -12.60
N MET A 243 0.24 8.00 -13.86
CA MET A 243 -0.16 9.16 -14.65
C MET A 243 -1.59 9.58 -14.36
N LEU A 244 -1.82 10.87 -14.13
CA LEU A 244 -3.16 11.44 -14.21
C LEU A 244 -3.53 11.58 -15.68
N SER A 245 -4.45 10.74 -16.17
CA SER A 245 -4.93 10.82 -17.56
C SER A 245 -6.10 11.78 -17.69
N MET A 246 -6.86 11.99 -16.62
CA MET A 246 -8.06 12.81 -16.66
C MET A 246 -8.50 13.29 -15.27
N MET A 247 -9.08 14.48 -15.21
CA MET A 247 -9.81 14.97 -14.03
C MET A 247 -11.27 15.25 -14.39
N ILE A 248 -12.19 14.43 -13.89
CA ILE A 248 -13.63 14.60 -14.04
C ILE A 248 -14.13 15.54 -12.93
N THR A 249 -14.80 16.61 -13.35
CA THR A 249 -15.28 17.67 -12.48
C THR A 249 -16.47 17.24 -11.61
N GLY A 250 -16.47 17.69 -10.35
CA GLY A 250 -17.58 17.50 -9.42
C GLY A 250 -18.79 18.39 -9.75
N PRO A 251 -19.75 18.57 -8.81
CA PRO A 251 -19.68 18.23 -7.39
C PRO A 251 -20.17 16.82 -7.04
N ARG A 252 -20.68 16.03 -7.99
CA ARG A 252 -21.28 14.72 -7.71
C ARG A 252 -20.59 13.64 -8.53
N GLN A 253 -20.60 12.41 -8.02
CA GLN A 253 -20.13 11.25 -8.78
C GLN A 253 -20.76 11.17 -10.19
N PRO A 254 -19.99 10.72 -11.19
CA PRO A 254 -20.44 10.66 -12.59
C PRO A 254 -21.51 9.59 -12.82
N GLY A 255 -21.46 8.47 -12.08
CA GLY A 255 -22.37 7.34 -12.34
C GLY A 255 -22.15 6.78 -13.74
N ASN A 256 -23.23 6.56 -14.51
CA ASN A 256 -23.13 6.11 -15.90
C ASN A 256 -22.46 7.12 -16.83
N ASP A 257 -22.48 8.43 -16.49
CA ASP A 257 -21.86 9.48 -17.30
C ASP A 257 -20.34 9.31 -17.40
N ILE A 258 -19.72 8.45 -16.57
CA ILE A 258 -18.27 8.17 -16.61
C ILE A 258 -17.82 7.72 -18.00
N ASP A 259 -18.66 7.00 -18.74
CA ASP A 259 -18.33 6.51 -20.08
C ASP A 259 -18.17 7.65 -21.08
N VAL A 260 -18.99 8.69 -20.94
CA VAL A 260 -18.90 9.90 -21.79
C VAL A 260 -17.57 10.59 -21.57
N TYR A 261 -17.10 10.66 -20.32
CA TYR A 261 -15.81 11.26 -20.00
C TYR A 261 -14.64 10.42 -20.47
N LEU A 262 -14.73 9.09 -20.41
CA LEU A 262 -13.67 8.17 -20.80
C LEU A 262 -13.40 8.15 -22.31
N ASN A 263 -14.30 8.66 -23.15
CA ASN A 263 -14.20 8.59 -24.62
C ASN A 263 -12.82 8.98 -25.20
N PRO A 264 -12.19 10.12 -24.83
CA PRO A 264 -10.87 10.47 -25.36
C PRO A 264 -9.77 9.48 -24.98
N LEU A 265 -9.85 8.89 -23.78
CA LEU A 265 -8.91 7.86 -23.36
C LEU A 265 -9.11 6.55 -24.15
N ILE A 266 -10.36 6.20 -24.46
CA ILE A 266 -10.68 5.03 -25.29
C ILE A 266 -10.22 5.22 -26.72
N GLU A 267 -10.34 6.42 -27.29
CA GLU A 267 -9.79 6.75 -28.61
C GLU A 267 -8.27 6.57 -28.65
N ASP A 268 -7.53 7.11 -27.67
CA ASP A 268 -6.07 6.93 -27.56
C ASP A 268 -5.69 5.45 -27.43
N LEU A 269 -6.40 4.68 -26.60
CA LEU A 269 -6.15 3.25 -26.39
C LEU A 269 -6.51 2.41 -27.62
N THR A 270 -7.57 2.77 -28.35
CA THR A 270 -7.98 2.10 -29.59
C THR A 270 -6.94 2.34 -30.67
N LYS A 271 -6.47 3.59 -30.84
CA LYS A 271 -5.37 3.91 -31.75
C LYS A 271 -4.09 3.15 -31.42
N LEU A 272 -3.70 3.12 -30.15
CA LEU A 272 -2.54 2.36 -29.69
C LEU A 272 -2.70 0.86 -29.95
N TRP A 273 -3.92 0.31 -29.88
CA TRP A 273 -4.14 -1.10 -30.12
C TRP A 273 -4.21 -1.45 -31.61
N ASP A 274 -5.02 -0.75 -32.41
CA ASP A 274 -5.31 -1.12 -33.80
C ASP A 274 -4.22 -0.70 -34.77
N GLU A 275 -3.72 0.53 -34.66
CA GLU A 275 -2.69 1.11 -35.55
C GLU A 275 -1.29 0.98 -34.94
N GLY A 276 -1.20 1.23 -33.64
CA GLY A 276 0.06 1.50 -32.96
C GLY A 276 0.58 2.91 -33.26
N VAL A 277 1.62 3.31 -32.53
CA VAL A 277 2.27 4.61 -32.70
C VAL A 277 3.77 4.42 -32.83
N LEU A 278 4.37 5.04 -33.84
CA LEU A 278 5.82 5.02 -34.01
C LEU A 278 6.51 5.79 -32.86
N VAL A 279 7.40 5.11 -32.13
CA VAL A 279 8.12 5.61 -30.95
C VAL A 279 9.61 5.27 -31.05
N PHE A 280 10.48 6.19 -30.63
CA PHE A 280 11.92 5.96 -30.51
C PHE A 280 12.24 5.43 -29.11
N ASP A 281 12.98 4.32 -29.05
CA ASP A 281 13.50 3.70 -27.84
C ASP A 281 14.94 4.18 -27.61
N GLY A 282 15.14 5.04 -26.62
CA GLY A 282 16.43 5.61 -26.27
C GLY A 282 17.40 4.63 -25.61
N PHE A 283 16.92 3.48 -25.11
CA PHE A 283 17.78 2.43 -24.57
C PHE A 283 18.39 1.59 -25.71
N ARG A 284 17.56 1.22 -26.68
CA ARG A 284 17.96 0.39 -27.84
C ARG A 284 18.43 1.20 -29.05
N ASN A 285 18.24 2.52 -29.03
CA ASN A 285 18.49 3.44 -30.14
C ASN A 285 17.80 3.02 -31.45
N GLU A 286 16.55 2.56 -31.36
CA GLU A 286 15.77 2.15 -32.52
C GLU A 286 14.32 2.63 -32.43
N THR A 287 13.67 2.70 -33.58
CA THR A 287 12.25 3.06 -33.65
C THR A 287 11.40 1.80 -33.76
N PHE A 288 10.30 1.74 -33.03
CA PHE A 288 9.37 0.62 -33.04
C PHE A 288 7.92 1.10 -33.05
N ASN A 289 6.99 0.22 -33.42
CA ASN A 289 5.57 0.52 -33.37
C ASN A 289 5.00 0.15 -31.99
N LEU A 290 4.82 1.14 -31.13
CA LEU A 290 4.29 0.97 -29.80
C LEU A 290 2.79 0.66 -29.85
N ARG A 291 2.39 -0.41 -29.18
CA ARG A 291 0.98 -0.70 -28.87
C ARG A 291 0.77 -0.72 -27.36
N ALA A 292 -0.48 -0.51 -26.94
CA ALA A 292 -0.84 -0.58 -25.53
C ALA A 292 -2.22 -1.19 -25.33
N MET A 293 -2.45 -1.79 -24.16
CA MET A 293 -3.75 -2.30 -23.77
C MET A 293 -4.09 -1.98 -22.32
N LEU A 294 -5.39 -1.89 -22.02
CA LEU A 294 -5.90 -1.87 -20.66
C LEU A 294 -6.02 -3.30 -20.11
N PHE A 295 -5.26 -3.60 -19.07
CA PHE A 295 -5.16 -4.95 -18.47
C PHE A 295 -6.26 -5.24 -17.44
N CYS A 296 -6.59 -4.26 -16.59
CA CYS A 296 -7.69 -4.33 -15.62
C CYS A 296 -7.97 -2.95 -15.03
N THR A 297 -9.07 -2.81 -14.27
CA THR A 297 -9.30 -1.65 -13.41
C THR A 297 -9.10 -1.94 -11.92
N ILE A 298 -8.65 -0.95 -11.17
CA ILE A 298 -8.45 -0.95 -9.71
C ILE A 298 -9.31 0.16 -9.12
N ASN A 299 -10.33 -0.19 -8.34
CA ASN A 299 -11.31 0.76 -7.86
C ASN A 299 -12.07 0.19 -6.66
N ASP A 300 -12.66 1.05 -5.84
CA ASP A 300 -13.57 0.58 -4.79
C ASP A 300 -14.83 -0.09 -5.42
N PHE A 301 -15.61 -0.79 -4.60
CA PHE A 301 -16.75 -1.56 -5.12
C PHE A 301 -17.88 -0.66 -5.69
N PRO A 302 -18.19 0.52 -5.13
CA PRO A 302 -19.03 1.52 -5.79
C PRO A 302 -18.53 1.98 -7.18
N ALA A 303 -17.27 2.36 -7.32
CA ALA A 303 -16.65 2.76 -8.58
C ALA A 303 -16.59 1.60 -9.59
N TYR A 304 -16.45 0.36 -9.10
CA TYR A 304 -16.62 -0.86 -9.90
C TYR A 304 -17.95 -0.82 -10.63
N GLY A 305 -19.03 -0.55 -9.92
CA GLY A 305 -20.38 -0.48 -10.49
C GLY A 305 -20.53 0.66 -11.50
N ASN A 306 -19.87 1.80 -11.28
CA ASN A 306 -19.88 2.92 -12.23
C ASN A 306 -19.16 2.58 -13.54
N LEU A 307 -17.98 1.95 -13.46
CA LEU A 307 -17.19 1.58 -14.64
C LEU A 307 -17.83 0.43 -15.42
N SER A 308 -18.14 -0.67 -14.74
CA SER A 308 -18.72 -1.88 -15.36
C SER A 308 -20.16 -1.68 -15.84
N GLY A 309 -20.94 -0.84 -15.14
CA GLY A 309 -22.39 -0.80 -15.28
C GLY A 309 -23.12 -1.88 -14.50
N TYR A 310 -22.42 -2.72 -13.75
CA TYR A 310 -23.00 -3.77 -12.92
C TYR A 310 -23.63 -3.20 -11.65
N SER A 311 -24.77 -3.76 -11.21
CA SER A 311 -25.37 -3.38 -9.93
C SER A 311 -24.66 -4.07 -8.76
N VAL A 312 -23.72 -3.36 -8.14
CA VAL A 312 -22.97 -3.79 -6.94
C VAL A 312 -23.78 -3.70 -5.62
N LYS A 313 -25.12 -3.61 -5.72
CA LYS A 313 -26.06 -3.51 -4.59
C LYS A 313 -27.32 -4.32 -4.88
N GLY A 314 -28.01 -4.72 -3.81
CA GLY A 314 -29.25 -5.49 -3.87
C GLY A 314 -29.01 -6.99 -3.98
N HIS A 315 -30.02 -7.75 -4.39
CA HIS A 315 -30.02 -9.22 -4.33
C HIS A 315 -28.90 -9.91 -5.10
N ARG A 316 -28.47 -9.34 -6.23
CA ARG A 316 -27.47 -9.93 -7.12
C ARG A 316 -26.19 -9.08 -7.20
N ALA A 317 -25.69 -8.64 -6.05
CA ALA A 317 -24.57 -7.69 -6.00
C ALA A 317 -23.21 -8.26 -6.42
N CYS A 318 -23.04 -9.59 -6.45
CA CYS A 318 -21.78 -10.22 -6.82
C CYS A 318 -21.64 -10.32 -8.35
N PRO A 319 -20.68 -9.64 -8.99
CA PRO A 319 -20.50 -9.70 -10.45
C PRO A 319 -19.92 -11.02 -10.94
N ILE A 320 -19.41 -11.87 -10.05
CA ILE A 320 -18.84 -13.17 -10.40
C ILE A 320 -19.90 -14.28 -10.34
N CYS A 321 -20.75 -14.25 -9.32
CA CYS A 321 -21.87 -15.19 -9.20
C CYS A 321 -23.10 -14.77 -10.04
N GLU A 322 -23.23 -13.48 -10.35
CA GLU A 322 -24.34 -12.89 -11.09
C GLU A 322 -25.74 -13.36 -10.63
N GLU A 323 -26.48 -14.04 -11.51
CA GLU A 323 -27.84 -14.50 -11.28
C GLU A 323 -27.90 -15.64 -10.27
N ASP A 324 -26.80 -16.38 -10.15
CA ASP A 324 -26.61 -17.46 -9.19
C ASP A 324 -26.10 -16.95 -7.84
N THR A 325 -26.02 -15.63 -7.64
CA THR A 325 -25.73 -15.04 -6.33
C THR A 325 -26.81 -15.46 -5.33
N SER A 326 -26.42 -16.27 -4.35
CA SER A 326 -27.32 -16.67 -3.26
C SER A 326 -27.52 -15.51 -2.29
N TYR A 327 -28.79 -15.17 -2.02
CA TYR A 327 -29.13 -14.10 -1.10
C TYR A 327 -30.34 -14.45 -0.24
N ILE A 328 -30.42 -13.81 0.94
CA ILE A 328 -31.60 -13.79 1.81
C ILE A 328 -31.90 -12.34 2.14
N GLN A 329 -33.17 -11.96 2.04
CA GLN A 329 -33.64 -10.65 2.51
C GLN A 329 -34.15 -10.79 3.94
N LEU A 330 -33.41 -10.25 4.90
CA LEU A 330 -33.80 -10.28 6.32
C LEU A 330 -35.04 -9.39 6.55
N LYS A 331 -36.01 -9.90 7.31
CA LYS A 331 -37.32 -9.27 7.53
C LYS A 331 -37.23 -8.11 8.53
N HIS A 332 -36.59 -8.36 9.67
CA HIS A 332 -36.41 -7.40 10.75
C HIS A 332 -35.21 -6.51 10.49
N GLY A 333 -34.08 -7.09 10.09
CA GLY A 333 -32.86 -6.35 9.76
C GLY A 333 -32.95 -5.52 8.48
N ARG A 334 -33.90 -5.84 7.58
CA ARG A 334 -34.11 -5.19 6.26
C ARG A 334 -32.85 -5.15 5.37
N LYS A 335 -31.92 -6.08 5.59
CA LYS A 335 -30.66 -6.19 4.84
C LYS A 335 -30.68 -7.40 3.92
N THR A 336 -30.07 -7.26 2.76
CA THR A 336 -29.71 -8.40 1.92
C THR A 336 -28.40 -8.99 2.45
N VAL A 337 -28.40 -10.30 2.69
CA VAL A 337 -27.23 -11.06 3.13
C VAL A 337 -26.94 -12.17 2.13
N TYR A 338 -25.67 -12.55 2.01
CA TYR A 338 -25.18 -13.50 1.01
C TYR A 338 -24.64 -14.72 1.74
N THR A 339 -25.36 -15.83 1.65
CA THR A 339 -25.06 -17.05 2.42
C THR A 339 -25.01 -18.25 1.48
N ARG A 340 -24.94 -19.47 2.02
CA ARG A 340 -24.78 -20.72 1.27
C ARG A 340 -23.37 -20.88 0.69
N HIS A 341 -22.34 -20.43 1.41
CA HIS A 341 -20.95 -20.64 0.99
C HIS A 341 -20.56 -22.13 0.88
N ARG A 342 -21.35 -23.03 1.48
CA ARG A 342 -21.19 -24.49 1.36
C ARG A 342 -21.20 -25.01 -0.09
N ARG A 343 -21.85 -24.29 -1.02
CA ARG A 343 -21.87 -24.67 -2.44
C ARG A 343 -20.49 -24.57 -3.12
N PHE A 344 -19.55 -23.84 -2.51
CA PHE A 344 -18.17 -23.72 -2.97
C PHE A 344 -17.26 -24.83 -2.47
N LEU A 345 -17.71 -25.63 -1.50
CA LEU A 345 -16.98 -26.82 -1.04
C LEU A 345 -17.11 -27.97 -2.04
N LYS A 346 -16.23 -28.97 -1.98
CA LYS A 346 -16.39 -30.20 -2.79
C LYS A 346 -17.72 -30.90 -2.51
N PRO A 347 -18.36 -31.57 -3.49
CA PRO A 347 -19.69 -32.21 -3.33
C PRO A 347 -19.82 -33.16 -2.13
N HIS A 348 -18.73 -33.88 -1.78
CA HIS A 348 -18.72 -34.85 -0.69
C HIS A 348 -18.27 -34.27 0.67
N HIS A 349 -18.00 -32.96 0.75
CA HIS A 349 -17.55 -32.33 1.98
C HIS A 349 -18.62 -32.45 3.10
N PRO A 350 -18.27 -32.84 4.33
CA PRO A 350 -19.26 -33.11 5.39
C PRO A 350 -20.19 -31.94 5.70
N TYR A 351 -19.71 -30.70 5.68
CA TYR A 351 -20.51 -29.49 5.95
C TYR A 351 -21.75 -29.36 5.05
N ARG A 352 -21.72 -29.91 3.83
CA ARG A 352 -22.88 -29.91 2.92
C ARG A 352 -24.07 -30.71 3.47
N ARG A 353 -23.83 -31.67 4.38
CA ARG A 353 -24.88 -32.50 5.00
C ARG A 353 -25.44 -31.95 6.31
N LEU A 354 -24.76 -31.00 6.95
CA LEU A 354 -25.14 -30.44 8.25
C LEU A 354 -26.34 -29.49 8.09
N LYS A 355 -27.42 -29.71 8.85
CA LYS A 355 -28.63 -28.87 8.80
C LYS A 355 -28.63 -27.87 9.94
N LYS A 356 -28.53 -28.36 11.19
CA LYS A 356 -28.66 -27.57 12.43
C LYS A 356 -27.53 -26.56 12.60
N ALA A 357 -26.32 -26.90 12.14
CA ALA A 357 -25.18 -25.99 12.20
C ALA A 357 -25.35 -24.73 11.31
N PHE A 358 -26.18 -24.81 10.26
CA PHE A 358 -26.35 -23.77 9.25
C PHE A 358 -27.79 -23.22 9.25
N ASN A 359 -28.50 -23.40 8.13
CA ASN A 359 -29.79 -22.80 7.84
C ASN A 359 -30.96 -23.82 7.91
N GLY A 360 -30.75 -24.99 8.51
CA GLY A 360 -31.74 -26.06 8.59
C GLY A 360 -31.87 -26.95 7.35
N SER A 361 -31.08 -26.70 6.29
CA SER A 361 -31.13 -27.45 5.03
C SER A 361 -29.78 -28.04 4.63
N GLN A 362 -29.80 -29.09 3.80
CA GLN A 362 -28.60 -29.64 3.15
C GLN A 362 -28.27 -28.85 1.89
N GLU A 363 -26.99 -28.83 1.51
CA GLU A 363 -26.50 -28.14 0.33
C GLU A 363 -26.07 -29.14 -0.76
N HIS A 364 -26.81 -29.15 -1.87
CA HIS A 364 -26.56 -30.05 -3.01
C HIS A 364 -26.12 -29.29 -4.27
N GLU A 365 -26.22 -27.96 -4.29
CA GLU A 365 -25.87 -27.17 -5.47
C GLU A 365 -24.34 -27.05 -5.63
N ASN A 366 -23.91 -26.80 -6.86
CA ASN A 366 -22.52 -26.51 -7.20
C ASN A 366 -22.25 -25.01 -7.10
N ALA A 367 -20.98 -24.65 -7.02
CA ALA A 367 -20.54 -23.26 -7.05
C ALA A 367 -20.98 -22.60 -8.38
N PRO A 368 -21.36 -21.30 -8.36
CA PRO A 368 -21.60 -20.55 -9.59
C PRO A 368 -20.38 -20.59 -10.51
N VAL A 369 -20.61 -20.72 -11.82
CA VAL A 369 -19.54 -20.64 -12.81
C VAL A 369 -19.42 -19.18 -13.27
N PRO A 370 -18.26 -18.53 -13.08
CA PRO A 370 -18.04 -17.18 -13.57
C PRO A 370 -18.27 -17.09 -15.08
N LEU A 371 -19.01 -16.07 -15.52
CA LEU A 371 -19.25 -15.85 -16.94
C LEU A 371 -17.97 -15.46 -17.68
N THR A 372 -17.83 -15.97 -18.90
CA THR A 372 -16.81 -15.51 -19.85
C THR A 372 -17.10 -14.06 -20.29
N GLY A 373 -16.08 -13.38 -20.82
CA GLY A 373 -16.28 -12.02 -21.30
C GLY A 373 -17.25 -11.93 -22.48
N ASP A 374 -17.27 -12.92 -23.38
CA ASP A 374 -18.25 -13.01 -24.47
C ASP A 374 -19.68 -13.11 -23.95
N GLN A 375 -19.92 -13.97 -22.96
CA GLN A 375 -21.23 -14.11 -22.34
C GLN A 375 -21.69 -12.81 -21.67
N ILE A 376 -20.77 -12.10 -21.01
CA ILE A 376 -21.07 -10.79 -20.44
C ILE A 376 -21.37 -9.76 -21.53
N PHE A 377 -20.56 -9.71 -22.58
CA PHE A 377 -20.78 -8.79 -23.71
C PHE A 377 -22.15 -9.02 -24.35
N GLN A 378 -22.53 -10.28 -24.60
CA GLN A 378 -23.84 -10.64 -25.14
C GLN A 378 -25.01 -10.14 -24.27
N ARG A 379 -24.84 -10.11 -22.93
CA ARG A 379 -25.84 -9.58 -21.99
C ARG A 379 -25.97 -8.07 -22.05
N VAL A 380 -24.89 -7.34 -22.39
CA VAL A 380 -24.86 -5.88 -22.33
C VAL A 380 -24.92 -5.15 -23.67
N GLN A 381 -24.56 -5.81 -24.79
CA GLN A 381 -24.36 -5.18 -26.11
C GLN A 381 -25.59 -4.42 -26.64
N HIS A 382 -26.81 -4.85 -26.28
CA HIS A 382 -28.07 -4.24 -26.72
C HIS A 382 -28.72 -3.36 -25.65
N LEU A 383 -28.06 -3.13 -24.51
CA LEU A 383 -28.59 -2.25 -23.47
C LEU A 383 -28.54 -0.80 -23.94
N ASN A 384 -29.69 -0.13 -23.87
CA ASN A 384 -29.76 1.31 -24.10
C ASN A 384 -29.18 2.06 -22.89
N THR A 385 -27.98 2.63 -23.04
CA THR A 385 -27.32 3.42 -22.00
C THR A 385 -27.96 4.80 -21.91
N ILE A 386 -28.62 5.08 -20.79
CA ILE A 386 -29.18 6.40 -20.51
C ILE A 386 -28.14 7.24 -19.77
N PHE A 387 -27.72 8.34 -20.40
CA PHE A 387 -26.83 9.34 -19.82
C PHE A 387 -27.63 10.50 -19.20
N GLY A 388 -27.01 11.18 -18.24
CA GLY A 388 -27.60 12.28 -17.48
C GLY A 388 -28.46 11.82 -16.29
N LYS A 389 -28.69 12.74 -15.36
CA LYS A 389 -29.45 12.48 -14.13
C LYS A 389 -30.95 12.62 -14.37
N VAL A 390 -31.54 11.72 -15.17
CA VAL A 390 -32.99 11.71 -15.42
C VAL A 390 -33.71 11.02 -14.26
N GLN A 391 -34.72 11.67 -13.66
CA GLN A 391 -35.46 11.15 -12.50
C GLN A 391 -36.42 9.97 -12.78
N LYS A 392 -36.35 9.32 -13.94
CA LYS A 392 -37.26 8.19 -14.23
C LYS A 392 -36.71 6.89 -13.65
N LYS A 393 -37.19 6.54 -12.44
CA LYS A 393 -37.15 5.15 -11.96
C LYS A 393 -38.17 4.36 -12.77
N ASP A 394 -37.72 3.56 -13.73
CA ASP A 394 -38.55 2.46 -14.22
C ASP A 394 -38.81 1.50 -13.06
N LYS A 395 -40.08 1.35 -12.70
CA LYS A 395 -40.52 0.48 -11.59
C LYS A 395 -40.37 -1.02 -11.89
N ASN A 396 -39.93 -1.38 -13.11
CA ASN A 396 -39.88 -2.77 -13.63
C ASN A 396 -38.48 -3.29 -14.01
N LYS A 397 -37.37 -2.74 -13.49
CA LYS A 397 -36.03 -3.27 -13.87
C LYS A 397 -35.66 -4.55 -13.10
N THR A 398 -35.93 -5.69 -13.73
CA THR A 398 -35.30 -7.00 -13.45
C THR A 398 -33.86 -7.10 -13.95
N CYS A 399 -33.39 -6.13 -14.75
CA CYS A 399 -32.05 -6.11 -15.34
C CYS A 399 -30.98 -5.60 -14.34
N ILE A 400 -29.98 -6.45 -14.05
CA ILE A 400 -28.86 -6.17 -13.12
C ILE A 400 -27.87 -5.17 -13.72
N TRP A 401 -27.73 -5.20 -15.04
CA TRP A 401 -26.85 -4.34 -15.81
C TRP A 401 -27.54 -3.00 -16.13
N LYS A 402 -26.85 -1.90 -15.89
CA LYS A 402 -27.38 -0.54 -16.07
C LYS A 402 -26.98 0.10 -17.41
N LYS A 403 -25.92 -0.41 -18.04
CA LYS A 403 -25.33 0.11 -19.28
C LYS A 403 -24.40 -0.93 -19.91
N ARG A 404 -24.08 -0.75 -21.19
CA ARG A 404 -22.84 -1.28 -21.79
C ARG A 404 -21.70 -0.34 -21.42
N SER A 405 -20.68 -0.83 -20.74
CA SER A 405 -19.46 -0.04 -20.45
C SER A 405 -18.75 0.32 -21.76
N ILE A 406 -18.27 1.57 -21.88
CA ILE A 406 -17.43 2.02 -23.02
C ILE A 406 -16.14 1.21 -23.15
N LEU A 407 -15.70 0.54 -22.08
CA LEU A 407 -14.51 -0.31 -22.14
C LEU A 407 -14.66 -1.51 -23.10
N PHE A 408 -15.90 -1.91 -23.43
CA PHE A 408 -16.16 -2.93 -24.46
C PHE A 408 -15.89 -2.45 -25.89
N ASP A 409 -15.59 -1.16 -26.08
CA ASP A 409 -15.17 -0.62 -27.38
C ASP A 409 -13.72 -0.99 -27.68
N LEU A 410 -12.95 -1.37 -26.65
CA LEU A 410 -11.61 -1.91 -26.79
C LEU A 410 -11.71 -3.38 -27.24
N PRO A 411 -11.14 -3.78 -28.40
CA PRO A 411 -11.37 -5.09 -29.00
C PRO A 411 -11.02 -6.29 -28.11
N TYR A 412 -9.98 -6.15 -27.28
CA TYR A 412 -9.46 -7.20 -26.39
C TYR A 412 -10.17 -7.26 -25.03
N TRP A 413 -11.09 -6.34 -24.72
CA TRP A 413 -11.72 -6.26 -23.39
C TRP A 413 -12.60 -7.48 -23.09
N VAL A 414 -13.18 -8.06 -24.14
CA VAL A 414 -13.98 -9.28 -24.07
C VAL A 414 -13.13 -10.51 -23.69
N ASP A 415 -11.83 -10.50 -23.98
CA ASP A 415 -10.93 -11.62 -23.72
C ASP A 415 -10.37 -11.66 -22.30
N LEU A 416 -10.55 -10.59 -21.52
CA LEU A 416 -10.10 -10.53 -20.12
C LEU A 416 -10.98 -11.39 -19.20
N ASP A 417 -10.36 -12.24 -18.38
CA ASP A 417 -11.07 -13.06 -17.38
C ASP A 417 -11.46 -12.24 -16.15
N VAL A 418 -10.69 -11.19 -15.86
CA VAL A 418 -10.92 -10.18 -14.83
C VAL A 418 -10.68 -8.80 -15.46
N ARG A 419 -11.79 -8.12 -15.73
CA ARG A 419 -11.85 -6.75 -16.25
C ARG A 419 -11.70 -5.69 -15.15
N HIS A 420 -12.40 -5.93 -14.04
CA HIS A 420 -12.47 -5.05 -12.89
C HIS A 420 -12.08 -5.85 -11.67
N CYS A 421 -11.07 -5.41 -10.91
CA CYS A 421 -10.59 -6.14 -9.74
C CYS A 421 -11.50 -5.90 -8.52
N ILE A 422 -11.63 -6.90 -7.66
CA ILE A 422 -12.10 -6.74 -6.30
C ILE A 422 -11.02 -6.04 -5.48
N ASP A 423 -11.41 -4.95 -4.83
CA ASP A 423 -10.51 -4.24 -3.94
C ASP A 423 -10.34 -4.97 -2.60
N VAL A 424 -9.25 -5.74 -2.51
CA VAL A 424 -8.84 -6.46 -1.29
C VAL A 424 -8.69 -5.50 -0.10
N MET A 425 -8.24 -4.26 -0.32
CA MET A 425 -8.05 -3.30 0.76
C MET A 425 -9.39 -2.98 1.44
N HIS A 426 -10.39 -2.63 0.64
CA HIS A 426 -11.71 -2.32 1.16
C HIS A 426 -12.46 -3.56 1.65
N VAL A 427 -12.30 -4.72 1.02
CA VAL A 427 -12.88 -5.99 1.50
C VAL A 427 -12.35 -6.31 2.90
N GLU A 428 -11.03 -6.39 3.07
CA GLU A 428 -10.41 -6.76 4.35
C GLU A 428 -10.75 -5.75 5.45
N LYS A 429 -10.74 -4.45 5.14
CA LYS A 429 -11.17 -3.40 6.08
C LYS A 429 -12.61 -3.60 6.54
N ASN A 430 -13.55 -3.81 5.62
CA ASN A 430 -14.98 -3.97 5.97
C ASN A 430 -15.23 -5.25 6.78
N VAL A 431 -14.49 -6.33 6.48
CA VAL A 431 -14.53 -7.58 7.24
C VAL A 431 -13.98 -7.36 8.65
N CYS A 432 -12.84 -6.67 8.78
CA CYS A 432 -12.27 -6.28 10.08
C CYS A 432 -13.26 -5.44 10.90
N ASP A 433 -13.85 -4.40 10.31
CA ASP A 433 -14.82 -3.54 10.98
C ASP A 433 -16.04 -4.34 11.46
N SER A 434 -16.51 -5.30 10.66
CA SER A 434 -17.63 -6.18 10.99
C SER A 434 -17.29 -7.15 12.13
N LEU A 435 -16.08 -7.75 12.11
CA LEU A 435 -15.60 -8.63 13.17
C LEU A 435 -15.46 -7.89 14.49
N ILE A 436 -14.67 -6.81 14.50
CA ILE A 436 -14.41 -6.01 15.71
C ILE A 436 -15.71 -5.40 16.25
N GLY A 437 -16.56 -4.87 15.36
CA GLY A 437 -17.86 -4.31 15.71
C GLY A 437 -18.76 -5.32 16.41
N THR A 438 -18.73 -6.57 15.95
CA THR A 438 -19.55 -7.67 16.51
C THR A 438 -18.94 -8.22 17.81
N LEU A 439 -17.63 -8.52 17.85
CA LEU A 439 -16.94 -9.06 19.02
C LEU A 439 -17.01 -8.12 20.24
N LEU A 440 -16.81 -6.82 20.02
CA LEU A 440 -16.85 -5.82 21.09
C LEU A 440 -18.26 -5.29 21.37
N ASN A 441 -19.26 -5.72 20.60
CA ASN A 441 -20.64 -5.22 20.61
C ASN A 441 -20.71 -3.68 20.52
N ILE A 442 -20.10 -3.10 19.49
CA ILE A 442 -20.05 -1.65 19.30
C ILE A 442 -21.38 -1.18 18.71
N HIS A 443 -22.08 -0.31 19.43
CA HIS A 443 -23.36 0.26 18.99
C HIS A 443 -23.28 0.83 17.56
N GLY A 444 -24.24 0.43 16.71
CA GLY A 444 -24.31 0.83 15.30
C GLY A 444 -23.33 0.11 14.35
N LYS A 445 -22.34 -0.63 14.88
CA LYS A 445 -21.38 -1.42 14.09
C LYS A 445 -21.55 -2.93 14.25
N THR A 446 -22.05 -3.40 15.38
CA THR A 446 -22.33 -4.82 15.62
C THR A 446 -23.25 -5.39 14.54
N LYS A 447 -22.94 -6.61 14.09
CA LYS A 447 -23.80 -7.38 13.18
C LYS A 447 -24.77 -8.27 13.95
N ASP A 448 -24.62 -8.37 15.27
CA ASP A 448 -25.50 -9.12 16.16
C ASP A 448 -26.24 -8.15 17.11
N GLY A 449 -27.55 -7.98 16.89
CA GLY A 449 -28.39 -7.10 17.69
C GLY A 449 -29.85 -7.55 17.61
N LEU A 450 -30.77 -6.79 18.22
CA LEU A 450 -32.18 -7.21 18.37
C LEU A 450 -32.84 -7.65 17.06
N ASN A 451 -32.74 -6.84 16.01
CA ASN A 451 -33.33 -7.17 14.71
C ASN A 451 -32.74 -8.47 14.13
N THR A 452 -31.41 -8.64 14.21
CA THR A 452 -30.74 -9.86 13.78
C THR A 452 -31.22 -11.09 14.56
N ARG A 453 -31.40 -10.97 15.88
CA ARG A 453 -31.90 -12.06 16.72
C ARG A 453 -33.37 -12.38 16.44
N GLN A 454 -34.20 -11.39 16.10
CA GLN A 454 -35.56 -11.61 15.60
C GLN A 454 -35.57 -12.32 14.23
N ASP A 455 -34.63 -11.98 13.34
CA ASP A 455 -34.48 -12.67 12.06
C ASP A 455 -34.11 -14.16 12.27
N LEU A 456 -33.27 -14.50 13.26
CA LEU A 456 -33.02 -15.90 13.61
C LEU A 456 -34.30 -16.64 14.02
N ALA A 457 -35.18 -15.97 14.77
CA ALA A 457 -36.47 -16.52 15.19
C ALA A 457 -37.42 -16.72 14.01
N GLU A 458 -37.54 -15.73 13.14
CA GLU A 458 -38.34 -15.82 11.90
C GLU A 458 -37.84 -16.95 10.99
N MET A 459 -36.52 -17.15 10.89
CA MET A 459 -35.90 -18.21 10.10
C MET A 459 -36.01 -19.60 10.75
N GLY A 460 -36.45 -19.70 12.01
CA GLY A 460 -36.56 -20.98 12.73
C GLY A 460 -35.20 -21.62 13.04
N ILE A 461 -34.12 -20.85 13.11
CA ILE A 461 -32.76 -21.34 13.37
C ILE A 461 -32.24 -20.83 14.72
N ARG A 462 -31.35 -21.60 15.36
CA ARG A 462 -30.63 -21.21 16.60
C ARG A 462 -31.56 -20.74 17.74
N ALA A 463 -32.57 -21.56 18.07
CA ALA A 463 -33.61 -21.24 19.05
C ALA A 463 -33.10 -20.71 20.40
N SER A 464 -31.97 -21.25 20.87
CA SER A 464 -31.29 -20.81 22.09
C SER A 464 -30.90 -19.33 22.12
N LEU A 465 -30.68 -18.71 20.95
CA LEU A 465 -30.25 -17.32 20.77
C LEU A 465 -31.40 -16.35 20.52
N HIS A 466 -32.64 -16.81 20.48
CA HIS A 466 -33.81 -15.96 20.24
C HIS A 466 -33.99 -14.93 21.38
N PRO A 467 -34.50 -13.71 21.09
CA PRO A 467 -34.77 -12.71 22.12
C PRO A 467 -35.74 -13.23 23.18
N ARG A 468 -35.43 -13.01 24.46
CA ARG A 468 -36.30 -13.39 25.59
C ARG A 468 -36.89 -12.13 26.22
N SER A 469 -38.20 -12.13 26.44
CA SER A 469 -38.86 -11.04 27.15
C SER A 469 -38.64 -11.20 28.65
N ASP A 470 -38.13 -10.15 29.28
CA ASP A 470 -37.94 -10.03 30.73
C ASP A 470 -38.66 -8.75 31.21
N GLY A 471 -39.99 -8.84 31.31
CA GLY A 471 -40.84 -7.70 31.64
C GLY A 471 -40.74 -6.55 30.62
N ARG A 472 -40.18 -5.40 31.05
CA ARG A 472 -39.95 -4.21 30.18
C ARG A 472 -38.63 -4.25 29.40
N LYS A 473 -37.85 -5.33 29.54
CA LYS A 473 -36.57 -5.49 28.87
C LYS A 473 -36.59 -6.71 27.96
N ILE A 474 -35.74 -6.68 26.94
CA ILE A 474 -35.47 -7.81 26.06
C ILE A 474 -34.05 -8.27 26.34
N TYR A 475 -33.91 -9.52 26.76
CA TYR A 475 -32.62 -10.16 26.95
C TYR A 475 -32.20 -10.90 25.68
N LEU A 476 -30.99 -10.64 25.20
CA LEU A 476 -30.33 -11.36 24.11
C LEU A 476 -29.29 -12.32 24.71
N PRO A 477 -29.50 -13.65 24.64
CA PRO A 477 -28.54 -14.63 25.15
C PRO A 477 -27.17 -14.51 24.46
N PRO A 478 -26.05 -14.76 25.16
CA PRO A 478 -24.73 -14.68 24.57
C PRO A 478 -24.56 -15.74 23.46
N ALA A 479 -24.02 -15.32 22.32
CA ALA A 479 -23.62 -16.20 21.23
C ALA A 479 -22.14 -16.58 21.38
N CYS A 480 -21.68 -17.61 20.67
CA CYS A 480 -20.30 -18.12 20.77
C CYS A 480 -19.21 -17.07 20.48
N HIS A 481 -19.56 -16.00 19.75
CA HIS A 481 -18.68 -14.86 19.45
C HIS A 481 -18.87 -13.67 20.39
N THR A 482 -19.83 -13.73 21.33
CA THR A 482 -20.01 -12.71 22.36
C THR A 482 -18.85 -12.79 23.35
N LEU A 483 -18.12 -11.69 23.52
CA LEU A 483 -17.09 -11.55 24.53
C LEU A 483 -17.69 -11.07 25.85
N SER A 484 -17.38 -11.76 26.94
CA SER A 484 -17.57 -11.27 28.30
C SER A 484 -16.79 -9.97 28.53
N ARG A 485 -17.16 -9.21 29.57
CA ARG A 485 -16.46 -7.97 29.94
C ARG A 485 -14.98 -8.24 30.25
N LYS A 486 -14.66 -9.39 30.85
CA LYS A 486 -13.28 -9.82 31.11
C LYS A 486 -12.52 -10.07 29.82
N GLU A 487 -13.12 -10.78 28.86
CA GLU A 487 -12.50 -11.04 27.55
C GLU A 487 -12.31 -9.74 26.74
N LYS A 488 -13.30 -8.84 26.72
CA LYS A 488 -13.17 -7.52 26.08
C LYS A 488 -12.02 -6.71 26.69
N PHE A 489 -11.88 -6.75 28.02
CA PHE A 489 -10.76 -6.11 28.69
C PHE A 489 -9.42 -6.75 28.29
N SER A 490 -9.32 -8.09 28.28
CA SER A 490 -8.10 -8.79 27.84
C SER A 490 -7.72 -8.39 26.41
N PHE A 491 -8.69 -8.42 25.48
CA PHE A 491 -8.52 -8.01 24.08
C PHE A 491 -7.98 -6.58 23.95
N CYS A 492 -8.66 -5.60 24.58
CA CYS A 492 -8.22 -4.20 24.52
C CYS A 492 -6.87 -4.00 25.23
N GLN A 493 -6.64 -4.67 26.35
CA GLN A 493 -5.40 -4.55 27.11
C GLN A 493 -4.20 -5.09 26.32
N CYS A 494 -4.35 -6.23 25.64
CA CYS A 494 -3.36 -6.78 24.72
C CYS A 494 -2.97 -5.73 23.67
N LEU A 495 -3.94 -5.24 22.89
CA LEU A 495 -3.69 -4.24 21.84
C LEU A 495 -3.11 -2.93 22.37
N ARG A 496 -3.47 -2.51 23.59
CA ARG A 496 -2.92 -1.29 24.20
C ARG A 496 -1.44 -1.41 24.56
N ARG A 497 -0.97 -2.63 24.86
CA ARG A 497 0.43 -2.91 25.21
C ARG A 497 1.32 -3.08 23.98
N VAL A 498 0.74 -3.34 22.80
CA VAL A 498 1.49 -3.50 21.56
C VAL A 498 2.32 -2.25 21.25
N LYS A 499 3.63 -2.46 21.09
CA LYS A 499 4.55 -1.54 20.45
C LYS A 499 5.06 -2.20 19.17
N VAL A 500 4.95 -1.50 18.05
CA VAL A 500 5.43 -1.97 16.74
C VAL A 500 6.73 -1.25 16.36
N PRO A 501 7.49 -1.77 15.38
CA PRO A 501 8.64 -1.07 14.84
C PRO A 501 8.29 0.26 14.17
N GLN A 502 9.30 1.10 14.00
CA GLN A 502 9.15 2.38 13.32
C GLN A 502 8.67 2.18 11.87
N GLY A 503 7.63 2.92 11.48
CA GLY A 503 7.06 2.83 10.12
C GLY A 503 6.15 1.62 9.88
N TYR A 504 5.89 0.79 10.89
CA TYR A 504 5.09 -0.43 10.74
C TYR A 504 3.58 -0.18 10.68
N SER A 505 3.02 0.60 11.62
CA SER A 505 1.60 0.97 11.69
C SER A 505 1.42 2.26 12.49
N SER A 506 0.18 2.76 12.61
CA SER A 506 -0.09 3.84 13.56
C SER A 506 0.08 3.35 15.00
N ASN A 507 0.10 4.29 15.97
CA ASN A 507 0.22 3.92 17.37
C ASN A 507 -1.07 3.22 17.86
N ILE A 508 -1.10 1.88 17.83
CA ILE A 508 -2.25 1.06 18.22
C ILE A 508 -2.78 1.42 19.60
N LYS A 509 -1.90 1.75 20.55
CA LYS A 509 -2.28 2.21 21.90
C LYS A 509 -3.25 3.40 21.87
N SER A 510 -3.09 4.31 20.90
CA SER A 510 -3.95 5.49 20.75
C SER A 510 -5.35 5.16 20.19
N LEU A 511 -5.52 3.98 19.59
CA LEU A 511 -6.77 3.51 19.01
C LEU A 511 -7.64 2.74 20.03
N VAL A 512 -7.09 2.40 21.20
CA VAL A 512 -7.75 1.60 22.23
C VAL A 512 -8.37 2.49 23.32
N HIS A 513 -9.68 2.40 23.49
CA HIS A 513 -10.41 3.06 24.57
C HIS A 513 -10.82 2.07 25.67
N LEU A 514 -9.96 1.88 26.68
CA LEU A 514 -10.18 0.89 27.76
C LEU A 514 -11.42 1.13 28.61
N LYS A 515 -11.85 2.39 28.79
CA LYS A 515 -13.05 2.68 29.59
C LYS A 515 -14.32 2.16 28.93
N ASP A 516 -14.38 2.27 27.60
CA ASP A 516 -15.54 1.84 26.80
C ASP A 516 -15.33 0.45 26.18
N LEU A 517 -14.17 -0.17 26.40
CA LEU A 517 -13.78 -1.47 25.84
C LEU A 517 -13.98 -1.57 24.32
N LYS A 518 -13.57 -0.53 23.59
CA LYS A 518 -13.72 -0.43 22.13
C LYS A 518 -12.50 0.14 21.43
N LEU A 519 -12.42 -0.11 20.13
CA LEU A 519 -11.45 0.52 19.23
C LEU A 519 -12.08 1.75 18.56
N VAL A 520 -11.31 2.83 18.41
CA VAL A 520 -11.74 4.10 17.81
C VAL A 520 -10.74 4.59 16.78
N GLY A 521 -11.24 5.24 15.73
CA GLY A 521 -10.39 5.91 14.75
C GLY A 521 -9.56 4.99 13.83
N LEU A 522 -9.90 3.71 13.73
CA LEU A 522 -9.23 2.77 12.81
C LEU A 522 -9.31 3.27 11.37
N LYS A 523 -8.16 3.40 10.71
CA LYS A 523 -8.05 3.61 9.26
C LYS A 523 -7.87 2.27 8.56
N SER A 524 -7.99 2.25 7.23
CA SER A 524 -7.80 1.04 6.42
C SER A 524 -6.51 0.33 6.81
N HIS A 525 -5.36 1.02 6.77
CA HIS A 525 -4.05 0.44 7.15
C HIS A 525 -4.01 -0.17 8.57
N ASP A 526 -4.72 0.40 9.53
CA ASP A 526 -4.79 -0.16 10.88
C ASP A 526 -5.59 -1.46 10.90
N CYS A 527 -6.70 -1.52 10.15
CA CYS A 527 -7.49 -2.74 9.97
C CYS A 527 -6.68 -3.88 9.34
N HIS A 528 -5.85 -3.59 8.33
CA HIS A 528 -4.98 -4.61 7.71
C HIS A 528 -3.92 -5.13 8.68
N VAL A 529 -3.30 -4.25 9.45
CA VAL A 529 -2.33 -4.66 10.48
C VAL A 529 -3.00 -5.49 11.58
N LEU A 530 -4.23 -5.13 11.96
CA LEU A 530 -5.03 -5.96 12.87
C LEU A 530 -5.31 -7.32 12.25
N MET A 531 -5.94 -7.39 11.07
CA MET A 531 -6.34 -8.66 10.44
C MET A 531 -5.16 -9.58 10.13
N GLN A 532 -4.04 -9.07 9.63
CA GLN A 532 -2.95 -9.93 9.15
C GLN A 532 -2.00 -10.38 10.26
N GLN A 533 -1.94 -9.64 11.38
CA GLN A 533 -0.85 -9.79 12.36
C GLN A 533 -1.32 -9.80 13.82
N LEU A 534 -2.18 -8.85 14.23
CA LEU A 534 -2.45 -8.63 15.65
C LEU A 534 -3.75 -9.26 16.15
N LEU A 535 -4.76 -9.44 15.31
CA LEU A 535 -6.08 -9.93 15.72
C LEU A 535 -5.98 -11.37 16.24
N SER A 536 -5.34 -12.25 15.48
CA SER A 536 -5.08 -13.63 15.88
C SER A 536 -4.27 -13.76 17.15
N VAL A 537 -3.43 -12.78 17.48
CA VAL A 537 -2.68 -12.70 18.75
C VAL A 537 -3.57 -12.20 19.89
N ALA A 538 -4.35 -11.15 19.64
CA ALA A 538 -5.22 -10.53 20.64
C ALA A 538 -6.40 -11.41 21.07
N ILE A 539 -6.76 -12.43 20.28
CA ILE A 539 -7.84 -13.36 20.60
C ILE A 539 -7.35 -14.68 21.23
N ARG A 540 -6.04 -14.85 21.50
CA ARG A 540 -5.45 -16.15 21.90
C ARG A 540 -6.05 -16.76 23.16
N ASP A 541 -6.34 -15.95 24.18
CA ASP A 541 -6.85 -16.38 25.49
C ASP A 541 -8.37 -16.25 25.65
N ILE A 542 -9.06 -15.79 24.61
CA ILE A 542 -10.50 -15.54 24.61
C ILE A 542 -11.20 -16.36 23.53
N LEU A 543 -12.54 -16.30 23.52
CA LEU A 543 -13.43 -17.04 22.61
C LEU A 543 -13.35 -18.57 22.77
N PRO A 544 -14.40 -19.31 22.41
CA PRO A 544 -14.33 -20.75 22.28
C PRO A 544 -13.32 -21.15 21.19
N ASN A 545 -12.58 -22.25 21.40
CA ASN A 545 -11.52 -22.71 20.49
C ASN A 545 -11.94 -22.72 19.01
N LYS A 546 -13.15 -23.22 18.71
CA LYS A 546 -13.66 -23.31 17.33
C LYS A 546 -13.82 -21.94 16.66
N VAL A 547 -14.37 -20.96 17.38
CA VAL A 547 -14.56 -19.59 16.88
C VAL A 547 -13.22 -18.88 16.73
N ARG A 548 -12.34 -19.04 17.73
CA ARG A 548 -10.98 -18.50 17.70
C ARG A 548 -10.20 -19.03 16.49
N LEU A 549 -10.25 -20.34 16.25
CA LEU A 549 -9.54 -20.97 15.13
C LEU A 549 -10.04 -20.45 13.78
N ALA A 550 -11.36 -20.33 13.59
CA ALA A 550 -11.91 -19.80 12.33
C ALA A 550 -11.47 -18.35 12.06
N ILE A 551 -11.47 -17.48 13.09
CA ILE A 551 -10.98 -16.09 12.95
C ILE A 551 -9.46 -16.07 12.69
N THR A 552 -8.68 -16.92 13.37
CA THR A 552 -7.23 -17.01 13.14
C THR A 552 -6.91 -17.50 11.72
N ARG A 553 -7.64 -18.49 11.21
CA ARG A 553 -7.52 -18.96 9.81
C ARG A 553 -7.87 -17.86 8.81
N LEU A 554 -8.90 -17.06 9.08
CA LEU A 554 -9.21 -15.87 8.27
C LEU A 554 -8.07 -14.85 8.28
N CYS A 555 -7.45 -14.59 9.43
CA CYS A 555 -6.28 -13.72 9.56
C CYS A 555 -5.11 -14.24 8.70
N PHE A 556 -4.83 -15.55 8.78
CA PHE A 556 -3.77 -16.19 7.99
C PHE A 556 -4.07 -16.21 6.49
N PHE A 557 -5.34 -16.38 6.10
CA PHE A 557 -5.76 -16.27 4.71
C PHE A 557 -5.43 -14.88 4.15
N PHE A 558 -5.86 -13.80 4.81
CA PHE A 558 -5.56 -12.43 4.38
C PHE A 558 -4.06 -12.14 4.33
N ASN A 559 -3.31 -12.59 5.35
CA ASN A 559 -1.86 -12.46 5.39
C ASN A 559 -1.19 -13.20 4.22
N SER A 560 -1.67 -14.41 3.89
CA SER A 560 -1.12 -15.23 2.82
C SER A 560 -1.35 -14.61 1.44
N ILE A 561 -2.59 -14.20 1.13
CA ILE A 561 -2.92 -13.63 -0.19
C ILE A 561 -2.29 -12.26 -0.44
N CYS A 562 -1.92 -11.53 0.61
CA CYS A 562 -1.23 -10.24 0.54
C CYS A 562 0.30 -10.36 0.44
N SER A 563 0.84 -11.59 0.39
CA SER A 563 2.25 -11.81 0.13
C SER A 563 2.67 -11.24 -1.24
N LYS A 564 3.89 -10.71 -1.31
CA LYS A 564 4.49 -10.25 -2.57
C LYS A 564 4.84 -11.41 -3.52
N VAL A 565 5.00 -12.61 -2.97
CA VAL A 565 5.33 -13.83 -3.70
C VAL A 565 4.35 -14.90 -3.31
N LEU A 566 3.73 -15.50 -4.32
CA LEU A 566 2.74 -16.55 -4.12
C LEU A 566 3.17 -17.77 -4.93
N ASP A 567 3.09 -18.93 -4.30
CA ASP A 567 3.26 -20.22 -4.96
C ASP A 567 1.93 -20.58 -5.64
N PRO A 568 1.87 -20.65 -6.99
CA PRO A 568 0.65 -20.99 -7.69
C PRO A 568 0.04 -22.33 -7.28
N VAL A 569 0.86 -23.30 -6.85
CA VAL A 569 0.41 -24.63 -6.44
C VAL A 569 -0.44 -24.56 -5.16
N LYS A 570 -0.12 -23.63 -4.26
CA LYS A 570 -0.87 -23.43 -3.00
C LYS A 570 -2.15 -22.62 -3.16
N LEU A 571 -2.38 -22.00 -4.33
CA LEU A 571 -3.57 -21.17 -4.53
C LEU A 571 -4.86 -22.02 -4.54
N ASP A 572 -4.83 -23.25 -5.06
CA ASP A 572 -6.01 -24.14 -5.00
C ASP A 572 -6.38 -24.51 -3.56
N GLU A 573 -5.37 -24.72 -2.71
CA GLU A 573 -5.57 -24.96 -1.28
C GLU A 573 -6.15 -23.73 -0.59
N LEU A 574 -5.61 -22.54 -0.88
CA LEU A 574 -6.12 -21.27 -0.34
C LEU A 574 -7.57 -20.96 -0.78
N GLU A 575 -7.94 -21.33 -2.01
CA GLU A 575 -9.31 -21.15 -2.50
C GLU A 575 -10.30 -22.08 -1.76
N ASN A 576 -9.91 -23.35 -1.54
CA ASN A 576 -10.70 -24.26 -0.71
C ASN A 576 -10.78 -23.79 0.74
N GLU A 577 -9.67 -23.26 1.28
CA GLU A 577 -9.58 -22.73 2.63
C GLU A 577 -10.53 -21.54 2.83
N ALA A 578 -10.62 -20.62 1.86
CA ALA A 578 -11.58 -19.51 1.90
C ALA A 578 -13.03 -20.01 2.02
N ALA A 579 -13.39 -21.07 1.28
CA ALA A 579 -14.70 -21.68 1.35
C ALA A 579 -14.99 -22.29 2.73
N ILE A 580 -14.01 -22.99 3.32
CA ILE A 580 -14.12 -23.59 4.65
C ILE A 580 -14.28 -22.51 5.72
N ILE A 581 -13.43 -21.48 5.69
CA ILE A 581 -13.48 -20.35 6.64
C ILE A 581 -14.87 -19.68 6.58
N LEU A 582 -15.39 -19.38 5.39
CA LEU A 582 -16.71 -18.75 5.26
C LEU A 582 -17.83 -19.65 5.79
N CYS A 583 -17.74 -20.97 5.61
CA CYS A 583 -18.70 -21.91 6.19
C CYS A 583 -18.60 -21.96 7.73
N GLU A 584 -17.40 -21.97 8.30
CA GLU A 584 -17.21 -21.92 9.75
C GLU A 584 -17.75 -20.61 10.34
N LEU A 585 -17.47 -19.49 9.69
CA LEU A 585 -18.08 -18.22 10.07
C LEU A 585 -19.61 -18.30 9.99
N GLU A 586 -20.18 -18.93 8.95
CA GLU A 586 -21.63 -19.11 8.84
C GLU A 586 -22.19 -19.88 10.02
N MET A 587 -21.46 -20.85 10.59
CA MET A 587 -21.88 -21.61 11.78
C MET A 587 -21.86 -20.75 13.06
N TYR A 588 -20.92 -19.80 13.18
CA TYR A 588 -20.67 -19.06 14.42
C TYR A 588 -21.29 -17.66 14.46
N PHE A 589 -21.39 -16.97 13.32
CA PHE A 589 -21.89 -15.61 13.21
C PHE A 589 -23.32 -15.59 12.66
N PRO A 590 -24.12 -14.57 12.96
CA PRO A 590 -25.48 -14.48 12.45
C PRO A 590 -25.50 -14.12 10.95
N PRO A 591 -26.60 -14.41 10.21
CA PRO A 591 -26.72 -14.09 8.78
C PRO A 591 -26.41 -12.63 8.44
N ALA A 592 -26.75 -11.68 9.31
CA ALA A 592 -26.47 -10.25 9.14
C ALA A 592 -24.98 -9.89 9.02
N PHE A 593 -24.07 -10.80 9.42
CA PHE A 593 -22.62 -10.64 9.23
C PHE A 593 -22.22 -10.75 7.77
N PHE A 594 -22.92 -11.57 6.97
CA PHE A 594 -22.57 -11.90 5.59
C PHE A 594 -23.10 -10.87 4.59
N ASP A 595 -22.59 -9.64 4.69
CA ASP A 595 -22.78 -8.67 3.62
C ASP A 595 -21.91 -8.99 2.39
N ILE A 596 -22.04 -8.19 1.34
CA ILE A 596 -21.36 -8.45 0.07
C ILE A 596 -19.84 -8.48 0.22
N MET A 597 -19.26 -7.71 1.15
CA MET A 597 -17.81 -7.67 1.33
C MET A 597 -17.28 -8.98 1.90
N VAL A 598 -18.03 -9.61 2.82
CA VAL A 598 -17.69 -10.95 3.34
C VAL A 598 -17.80 -11.99 2.23
N HIS A 599 -18.84 -11.91 1.39
CA HIS A 599 -19.00 -12.85 0.28
C HIS A 599 -17.86 -12.78 -0.73
N LEU A 600 -17.37 -11.58 -1.08
CA LEU A 600 -16.30 -11.40 -2.06
C LEU A 600 -14.98 -12.11 -1.70
N ILE A 601 -14.77 -12.48 -0.42
CA ILE A 601 -13.61 -13.28 0.03
C ILE A 601 -13.45 -14.56 -0.81
N ILE A 602 -14.56 -15.22 -1.16
CA ILE A 602 -14.55 -16.48 -1.91
C ILE A 602 -13.95 -16.36 -3.31
N HIS A 603 -13.87 -15.14 -3.86
CA HIS A 603 -13.40 -14.88 -5.21
C HIS A 603 -11.97 -14.30 -5.29
N LEU A 604 -11.37 -13.94 -4.16
CA LEU A 604 -10.07 -13.26 -4.14
C LEU A 604 -8.95 -14.11 -4.74
N VAL A 605 -8.94 -15.41 -4.46
CA VAL A 605 -7.90 -16.32 -4.96
C VAL A 605 -7.98 -16.51 -6.48
N ARG A 606 -9.20 -16.58 -7.04
CA ARG A 606 -9.41 -16.56 -8.49
C ARG A 606 -8.78 -15.32 -9.13
N GLU A 607 -9.00 -14.13 -8.56
CA GLU A 607 -8.42 -12.91 -9.11
C GLU A 607 -6.90 -12.86 -9.03
N ILE A 608 -6.30 -13.46 -7.99
CA ILE A 608 -4.86 -13.59 -7.86
C ILE A 608 -4.29 -14.46 -8.98
N LYS A 609 -4.90 -15.62 -9.25
CA LYS A 609 -4.51 -16.49 -10.37
C LYS A 609 -4.59 -15.75 -11.70
N CYS A 610 -5.67 -15.00 -11.92
CA CYS A 610 -5.91 -14.28 -13.17
C CYS A 610 -4.98 -13.09 -13.36
N CYS A 611 -4.72 -12.27 -12.34
CA CYS A 611 -4.09 -10.95 -12.53
C CYS A 611 -2.78 -10.74 -11.76
N GLY A 612 -2.31 -11.73 -11.00
CA GLY A 612 -1.08 -11.62 -10.22
C GLY A 612 -1.29 -11.12 -8.79
N PRO A 613 -0.20 -10.83 -8.06
CA PRO A 613 -0.24 -10.54 -6.63
C PRO A 613 -1.05 -9.29 -6.30
N VAL A 614 -1.63 -9.29 -5.11
CA VAL A 614 -2.57 -8.27 -4.65
C VAL A 614 -1.93 -6.88 -4.49
N TYR A 615 -0.67 -6.78 -4.05
CA TYR A 615 -0.03 -5.49 -3.72
C TYR A 615 0.14 -4.55 -4.93
N LEU A 616 0.16 -5.08 -6.15
CA LEU A 616 0.20 -4.30 -7.41
C LEU A 616 -1.20 -3.95 -7.93
N ARG A 617 -2.24 -4.24 -7.15
CA ARG A 617 -3.64 -3.91 -7.46
C ARG A 617 -4.36 -3.33 -6.23
N TRP A 618 -3.60 -2.78 -5.29
CA TRP A 618 -4.11 -2.12 -4.10
C TRP A 618 -4.59 -0.69 -4.41
N MET A 619 -5.64 -0.27 -3.72
CA MET A 619 -6.08 1.13 -3.72
C MET A 619 -5.20 2.04 -2.85
N TYR A 620 -4.29 1.51 -2.02
CA TYR A 620 -3.40 2.33 -1.18
C TYR A 620 -2.56 3.36 -1.93
N PRO A 621 -1.80 3.00 -2.99
CA PRO A 621 -1.01 3.97 -3.74
C PRO A 621 -1.92 5.00 -4.42
N VAL A 622 -3.07 4.55 -4.92
CA VAL A 622 -4.11 5.38 -5.57
C VAL A 622 -4.68 6.43 -4.60
N GLU A 623 -5.20 6.01 -3.44
CA GLU A 623 -5.73 6.93 -2.42
C GLU A 623 -4.66 7.87 -1.87
N ARG A 624 -3.42 7.39 -1.70
CA ARG A 624 -2.29 8.23 -1.29
C ARG A 624 -1.97 9.27 -2.35
N TYR A 625 -2.04 8.90 -3.61
CA TYR A 625 -1.82 9.84 -4.70
C TYR A 625 -2.96 10.86 -4.82
N MET A 626 -4.21 10.44 -4.68
CA MET A 626 -5.36 11.34 -4.58
C MET A 626 -5.21 12.33 -3.41
N LYS A 627 -4.64 11.90 -2.27
CA LYS A 627 -4.32 12.81 -1.16
C LYS A 627 -3.29 13.88 -1.54
N ILE A 628 -2.31 13.54 -2.38
CA ILE A 628 -1.35 14.51 -2.92
C ILE A 628 -2.08 15.49 -3.85
N LEU A 629 -2.90 14.98 -4.77
CA LEU A 629 -3.71 15.82 -5.66
C LEU A 629 -4.60 16.79 -4.88
N LYS A 630 -5.22 16.36 -3.76
CA LYS A 630 -5.98 17.27 -2.87
C LYS A 630 -5.14 18.45 -2.40
N GLY A 631 -3.86 18.21 -2.08
CA GLY A 631 -2.91 19.24 -1.65
C GLY A 631 -2.55 20.27 -2.72
N TYR A 632 -2.86 20.00 -4.00
CA TYR A 632 -2.69 20.96 -5.09
C TYR A 632 -3.81 22.00 -5.18
N THR A 633 -4.92 21.77 -4.49
CA THR A 633 -6.03 22.73 -4.46
C THR A 633 -5.61 23.99 -3.72
N LYS A 634 -5.25 25.05 -4.46
CA LYS A 634 -4.94 26.39 -3.93
C LYS A 634 -6.07 27.37 -4.18
N ASN A 635 -6.76 27.23 -5.33
CA ASN A 635 -7.97 27.99 -5.61
C ASN A 635 -9.23 27.15 -5.35
N LEU A 636 -9.95 27.47 -4.27
CA LEU A 636 -11.18 26.77 -3.87
C LEU A 636 -12.36 27.02 -4.82
N HIS A 637 -12.33 28.08 -5.64
CA HIS A 637 -13.40 28.36 -6.61
C HIS A 637 -13.32 27.46 -7.85
N ARG A 638 -12.12 26.96 -8.18
CA ARG A 638 -11.85 26.11 -9.34
C ARG A 638 -10.92 24.96 -8.94
N PRO A 639 -11.37 24.04 -8.07
CA PRO A 639 -10.46 23.07 -7.46
C PRO A 639 -9.84 22.12 -8.47
N GLU A 640 -10.60 21.58 -9.43
CA GLU A 640 -10.04 20.68 -10.43
C GLU A 640 -9.03 21.36 -11.35
N ALA A 641 -9.28 22.62 -11.73
CA ALA A 641 -8.33 23.39 -12.53
C ALA A 641 -7.01 23.60 -11.77
N SER A 642 -7.11 23.99 -10.50
CA SER A 642 -5.95 24.16 -9.61
C SER A 642 -5.13 22.88 -9.44
N ILE A 643 -5.80 21.71 -9.41
CA ILE A 643 -5.12 20.40 -9.34
C ILE A 643 -4.39 20.11 -10.65
N VAL A 644 -5.06 20.30 -11.79
CA VAL A 644 -4.51 19.99 -13.12
C VAL A 644 -3.34 20.90 -13.47
N GLU A 645 -3.46 22.20 -13.23
CA GLU A 645 -2.38 23.17 -13.43
C GLU A 645 -1.13 22.79 -12.65
N ARG A 646 -1.29 22.48 -11.35
CA ARG A 646 -0.16 22.08 -10.51
C ARG A 646 0.42 20.73 -10.92
N TYR A 647 -0.42 19.78 -11.34
CA TYR A 647 0.04 18.50 -11.86
C TYR A 647 0.90 18.69 -13.12
N ILE A 648 0.44 19.49 -14.09
CA ILE A 648 1.17 19.76 -15.34
C ILE A 648 2.51 20.42 -15.04
N ALA A 649 2.53 21.42 -14.15
CA ALA A 649 3.78 22.07 -13.74
C ALA A 649 4.75 21.07 -13.08
N GLU A 650 4.25 20.16 -12.25
CA GLU A 650 5.08 19.15 -11.61
C GLU A 650 5.61 18.12 -12.62
N GLU A 651 4.76 17.61 -13.52
CA GLU A 651 5.15 16.65 -14.57
C GLU A 651 6.20 17.26 -15.52
N ALA A 652 6.08 18.56 -15.85
CA ALA A 652 7.07 19.28 -16.64
C ALA A 652 8.42 19.42 -15.92
N ILE A 653 8.41 19.78 -14.63
CA ILE A 653 9.63 19.86 -13.81
C ILE A 653 10.28 18.48 -13.69
N GLU A 654 9.48 17.45 -13.46
CA GLU A 654 9.94 16.07 -13.39
C GLU A 654 10.66 15.67 -14.68
N PHE A 655 10.04 15.93 -15.83
CA PHE A 655 10.64 15.67 -17.13
C PHE A 655 11.97 16.41 -17.33
N CYS A 656 11.99 17.73 -17.06
CA CYS A 656 13.21 18.51 -17.20
C CYS A 656 14.32 18.02 -16.26
N SER A 657 13.97 17.54 -15.07
CA SER A 657 14.94 17.04 -14.10
C SER A 657 15.73 15.83 -14.57
N GLU A 658 15.16 15.01 -15.47
CA GLU A 658 15.84 13.82 -16.00
C GLU A 658 17.03 14.14 -16.91
N TYR A 659 17.03 15.33 -17.52
CA TYR A 659 18.12 15.79 -18.39
C TYR A 659 19.16 16.66 -17.64
N ILE A 660 18.97 16.85 -16.33
CA ILE A 660 19.86 17.64 -15.48
C ILE A 660 20.60 16.69 -14.54
N GLU A 661 21.90 16.50 -14.77
CA GLU A 661 22.76 15.52 -14.07
C GLU A 661 22.66 15.57 -12.52
N LYS A 662 22.39 16.74 -11.94
CA LYS A 662 22.29 16.94 -10.48
C LYS A 662 20.86 17.03 -9.94
N ALA A 663 19.85 17.02 -10.80
CA ALA A 663 18.47 17.10 -10.36
C ALA A 663 17.98 15.72 -9.92
N LYS A 664 17.07 15.71 -8.94
CA LYS A 664 16.48 14.48 -8.43
C LYS A 664 15.10 14.28 -9.04
N PRO A 665 14.73 13.04 -9.42
CA PRO A 665 13.43 12.78 -10.02
C PRO A 665 12.31 13.14 -9.04
N VAL A 666 11.36 13.94 -9.51
CA VAL A 666 10.15 14.28 -8.75
C VAL A 666 9.25 13.04 -8.68
N GLY A 667 8.46 12.90 -7.60
CA GLY A 667 7.50 11.80 -7.50
C GLY A 667 8.10 10.42 -7.18
N LEU A 668 9.38 10.19 -7.44
CA LEU A 668 10.14 9.13 -6.79
C LEU A 668 10.53 9.62 -5.38
N PRO A 669 10.24 8.85 -4.32
CA PRO A 669 10.74 9.22 -3.01
C PRO A 669 12.27 9.24 -3.08
N GLU A 670 12.88 10.38 -2.77
CA GLU A 670 14.28 10.37 -2.38
C GLU A 670 14.42 9.32 -1.29
N SER A 671 15.30 8.35 -1.51
CA SER A 671 15.56 7.36 -0.50
C SER A 671 16.16 8.09 0.70
N ARG A 672 15.31 8.42 1.67
CA ARG A 672 15.74 8.78 3.04
C ARG A 672 16.54 7.61 3.68
N HIS A 673 16.74 6.52 2.92
CA HIS A 673 17.10 5.19 3.35
C HIS A 673 18.24 4.57 2.52
N ASP A 674 18.78 5.23 1.48
CA ASP A 674 19.96 4.70 0.75
C ASP A 674 21.20 4.75 1.65
N GLU A 675 21.28 5.76 2.52
CA GLU A 675 22.22 5.79 3.64
C GLU A 675 21.97 4.65 4.64
N ARG A 676 20.76 4.07 4.69
CA ARG A 676 20.37 2.99 5.62
C ARG A 676 20.59 1.59 5.07
N VAL A 677 21.06 1.44 3.82
CA VAL A 677 21.61 0.16 3.36
C VAL A 677 23.04 0.02 3.88
N ARG A 678 23.81 1.12 3.84
CA ARG A 678 25.23 1.16 4.27
C ARG A 678 25.46 1.29 5.78
N GLY A 679 24.38 1.28 6.58
CA GLY A 679 24.44 1.42 8.03
C GLY A 679 24.74 2.86 8.47
N LYS A 680 23.86 3.44 9.30
CA LYS A 680 24.08 4.78 9.86
C LYS A 680 23.51 4.91 11.26
N GLY A 681 24.34 5.40 12.18
CA GLY A 681 23.90 5.81 13.51
C GLY A 681 22.84 6.91 13.42
N SER A 682 21.67 6.67 14.03
CA SER A 682 20.54 7.59 13.95
C SER A 682 20.29 8.33 15.26
N ARG A 683 20.64 7.76 16.42
CA ARG A 683 20.33 8.34 17.74
C ARG A 683 21.31 7.93 18.83
N GLY A 684 21.53 8.84 19.79
CA GLY A 684 22.22 8.56 21.07
C GLY A 684 23.68 8.14 20.89
N LEU A 685 24.47 9.02 20.28
CA LEU A 685 25.90 8.85 20.07
C LEU A 685 26.66 8.95 21.40
N HIS A 686 27.45 7.94 21.73
CA HIS A 686 28.38 7.94 22.85
C HIS A 686 29.72 7.35 22.43
N VAL A 687 30.77 7.59 23.23
CA VAL A 687 32.08 6.94 23.08
C VAL A 687 32.39 6.24 24.39
N ILE A 688 32.70 4.96 24.31
CA ILE A 688 33.05 4.13 25.49
C ILE A 688 34.41 3.48 25.29
N THR A 689 35.02 3.06 26.39
CA THR A 689 36.17 2.15 26.38
C THR A 689 35.69 0.83 26.98
N PRO A 690 35.32 -0.17 26.15
CA PRO A 690 34.80 -1.45 26.64
C PRO A 690 35.88 -2.30 27.31
N SER A 691 35.48 -3.39 27.97
CA SER A 691 36.43 -4.36 28.51
C SER A 691 37.26 -4.99 27.38
N VAL A 692 38.49 -5.41 27.71
CA VAL A 692 39.38 -6.06 26.74
C VAL A 692 38.74 -7.35 26.20
N GLU A 693 38.06 -8.09 27.07
CA GLU A 693 37.36 -9.33 26.73
C GLU A 693 36.23 -9.10 25.72
N ASP A 694 35.35 -8.12 25.96
CA ASP A 694 34.25 -7.81 25.04
C ASP A 694 34.78 -7.31 23.70
N LEU A 695 35.83 -6.48 23.70
CA LEU A 695 36.44 -5.96 22.48
C LEU A 695 37.09 -7.07 21.65
N GLN A 696 37.77 -8.02 22.31
CA GLN A 696 38.36 -9.19 21.65
C GLN A 696 37.28 -10.12 21.09
N GLN A 697 36.18 -10.31 21.80
CA GLN A 697 35.06 -11.14 21.35
C GLN A 697 34.35 -10.52 20.14
N ALA A 698 34.07 -9.22 20.18
CA ALA A 698 33.51 -8.48 19.05
C ALA A 698 34.44 -8.53 17.83
N HIS A 699 35.75 -8.36 18.04
CA HIS A 699 36.76 -8.45 16.99
C HIS A 699 36.84 -9.87 16.40
N LEU A 700 36.85 -10.91 17.24
CA LEU A 700 36.85 -12.30 16.80
C LEU A 700 35.61 -12.62 15.94
N TYR A 701 34.45 -12.10 16.30
CA TYR A 701 33.24 -12.27 15.50
C TYR A 701 33.39 -11.64 14.11
N VAL A 702 33.94 -10.43 14.01
CA VAL A 702 34.23 -9.77 12.72
C VAL A 702 35.17 -10.62 11.87
N LEU A 703 36.25 -11.16 12.46
CA LEU A 703 37.18 -12.04 11.75
C LEU A 703 36.49 -13.31 11.25
N ASN A 704 35.66 -13.95 12.09
CA ASN A 704 34.92 -15.18 11.76
C ASN A 704 33.93 -15.03 10.60
N ASN A 705 33.51 -13.80 10.31
CA ASN A 705 32.58 -13.50 9.24
C ASN A 705 33.20 -12.64 8.12
N SER A 706 34.53 -12.49 8.10
CA SER A 706 35.26 -11.79 7.05
C SER A 706 35.73 -12.75 5.97
N ASN A 707 35.28 -12.57 4.72
CA ASN A 707 35.60 -13.45 3.59
C ASN A 707 37.11 -13.66 3.38
N GLU A 708 37.93 -12.61 3.51
CA GLU A 708 39.40 -12.71 3.39
C GLU A 708 40.05 -13.52 4.51
N VAL A 709 39.38 -13.65 5.66
CA VAL A 709 39.90 -14.34 6.86
C VAL A 709 39.49 -15.81 6.91
N LEU A 710 38.40 -16.20 6.21
CA LEU A 710 37.91 -17.59 6.16
C LEU A 710 39.00 -18.65 5.88
N PRO A 711 39.92 -18.47 4.91
CA PRO A 711 40.99 -19.44 4.67
C PRO A 711 41.92 -19.61 5.88
N TYR A 712 42.17 -18.53 6.62
CA TYR A 712 43.03 -18.53 7.81
C TYR A 712 42.34 -19.21 9.00
N ILE A 713 41.01 -19.07 9.12
CA ILE A 713 40.21 -19.77 10.14
C ILE A 713 40.33 -21.27 9.92
N VAL A 714 40.02 -21.74 8.71
CA VAL A 714 40.11 -23.17 8.35
C VAL A 714 41.53 -23.69 8.56
N ARG A 715 42.55 -22.91 8.19
CA ARG A 715 43.96 -23.27 8.43
C ARG A 715 44.27 -23.42 9.91
N HIS A 716 43.85 -22.48 10.76
CA HIS A 716 44.11 -22.53 12.19
C HIS A 716 43.32 -23.65 12.90
N GLU A 717 42.04 -23.85 12.55
CA GLU A 717 41.26 -24.98 13.05
C GLU A 717 41.94 -26.32 12.76
N ASN A 718 42.45 -26.50 11.54
CA ASN A 718 43.21 -27.69 11.14
C ASN A 718 44.51 -27.82 11.94
N LEU A 719 45.26 -26.73 12.15
CA LEU A 719 46.47 -26.74 12.98
C LEU A 719 46.16 -27.13 14.42
N VAL A 720 45.14 -26.54 15.04
CA VAL A 720 44.72 -26.88 16.41
C VAL A 720 44.29 -28.34 16.51
N LYS A 721 43.57 -28.86 15.51
CA LYS A 721 43.17 -30.27 15.45
C LYS A 721 44.35 -31.22 15.26
N GLN A 722 45.31 -30.88 14.39
CA GLN A 722 46.53 -31.66 14.16
C GLN A 722 47.43 -31.69 15.40
N SER A 723 47.59 -30.55 16.09
CA SER A 723 48.37 -30.47 17.33
C SER A 723 47.65 -31.11 18.53
N ASN A 724 46.35 -31.42 18.43
CA ASN A 724 45.58 -32.01 19.51
C ASN A 724 44.58 -33.08 18.99
N PRO A 725 45.08 -34.20 18.43
CA PRO A 725 44.25 -35.15 17.67
C PRO A 725 43.22 -35.91 18.53
N LYS A 726 43.39 -35.91 19.86
CA LYS A 726 42.46 -36.54 20.82
C LYS A 726 41.37 -35.59 21.35
N MET A 727 41.39 -34.31 20.98
CA MET A 727 40.41 -33.34 21.47
C MET A 727 39.07 -33.48 20.73
N SER A 728 37.97 -33.36 21.47
CA SER A 728 36.63 -33.28 20.87
C SER A 728 36.51 -32.05 19.96
N LYS A 729 35.62 -32.07 18.95
CA LYS A 729 35.39 -30.92 18.07
C LYS A 729 35.09 -29.63 18.85
N ASN A 730 34.28 -29.71 19.92
CA ASN A 730 33.95 -28.56 20.75
C ASN A 730 35.17 -28.02 21.52
N SER A 731 36.04 -28.92 22.01
CA SER A 731 37.27 -28.53 22.67
C SER A 731 38.27 -27.88 21.70
N VAL A 732 38.34 -28.37 20.45
CA VAL A 732 39.15 -27.76 19.38
C VAL A 732 38.66 -26.35 19.08
N LEU A 733 37.34 -26.15 18.93
CA LEU A 733 36.74 -24.84 18.67
C LEU A 733 37.01 -23.84 19.81
N LYS A 734 36.87 -24.27 21.07
CA LYS A 734 37.22 -23.42 22.23
C LYS A 734 38.69 -23.01 22.24
N LYS A 735 39.59 -23.93 21.89
CA LYS A 735 41.03 -23.64 21.82
C LYS A 735 41.36 -22.74 20.64
N HIS A 736 40.72 -22.95 19.48
CA HIS A 736 40.80 -22.08 18.32
C HIS A 736 40.39 -20.65 18.69
N ASN A 737 39.18 -20.43 19.20
CA ASN A 737 38.69 -19.09 19.58
C ASN A 737 39.61 -18.37 20.57
N LYS A 738 40.24 -19.11 21.50
CA LYS A 738 41.15 -18.52 22.49
C LYS A 738 42.52 -18.12 21.91
N THR A 739 42.99 -18.79 20.86
CA THR A 739 44.37 -18.61 20.34
C THR A 739 44.42 -17.99 18.94
N PHE A 740 43.28 -17.88 18.26
CA PHE A 740 43.19 -17.42 16.88
C PHE A 740 43.64 -15.97 16.71
N LEU A 741 43.25 -15.05 17.60
CA LEU A 741 43.61 -13.62 17.46
C LEU A 741 45.13 -13.41 17.42
N ASP A 742 45.85 -14.01 18.37
CA ASP A 742 47.31 -13.91 18.44
C ASP A 742 47.97 -14.61 17.26
N TRP A 743 47.50 -15.82 16.91
CA TRP A 743 48.02 -16.56 15.77
C TRP A 743 47.80 -15.82 14.45
N PHE A 744 46.62 -15.26 14.24
CA PHE A 744 46.26 -14.52 13.03
C PHE A 744 47.14 -13.28 12.90
N LYS A 745 47.31 -12.52 13.99
CA LYS A 745 48.18 -11.36 14.01
C LYS A 745 49.63 -11.71 13.64
N HIS A 746 50.21 -12.74 14.25
CA HIS A 746 51.57 -13.18 13.92
C HIS A 746 51.69 -13.70 12.49
N THR A 747 50.68 -14.41 11.99
CA THR A 747 50.67 -14.97 10.63
C THR A 747 50.63 -13.86 9.58
N ILE A 748 49.77 -12.85 9.76
CA ILE A 748 49.64 -11.72 8.82
C ILE A 748 50.85 -10.78 8.89
N LEU A 749 51.43 -10.54 10.07
CA LEU A 749 52.64 -9.73 10.20
C LEU A 749 53.88 -10.38 9.56
N ALA A 750 53.90 -11.71 9.44
CA ALA A 750 54.96 -12.46 8.79
C ALA A 750 54.74 -12.67 7.28
N ASP A 751 53.58 -12.29 6.74
CA ASP A 751 53.22 -12.43 5.33
C ASP A 751 53.36 -11.09 4.61
N ASP A 752 54.45 -10.93 3.86
CA ASP A 752 54.71 -9.71 3.09
C ASP A 752 53.66 -9.46 2.00
N ASN A 753 52.94 -10.49 1.55
CA ASN A 753 51.91 -10.40 0.52
C ASN A 753 50.50 -10.16 1.08
N ALA A 754 50.32 -10.05 2.40
CA ALA A 754 49.00 -9.83 3.00
C ALA A 754 48.39 -8.49 2.58
N SER A 755 47.08 -8.51 2.25
CA SER A 755 46.31 -7.33 1.85
C SER A 755 46.30 -6.26 2.95
N GLU A 756 46.09 -4.99 2.55
CA GLU A 756 45.96 -3.90 3.54
C GLU A 756 44.78 -4.17 4.50
N MET A 757 43.69 -4.77 4.03
CA MET A 757 42.54 -5.17 4.85
C MET A 757 42.92 -6.22 5.90
N LEU A 758 43.61 -7.29 5.50
CA LEU A 758 44.10 -8.32 6.43
C LEU A 758 45.03 -7.73 7.49
N ARG A 759 45.93 -6.82 7.10
CA ARG A 759 46.82 -6.12 8.04
C ARG A 759 46.04 -5.28 9.06
N LYS A 760 45.01 -4.53 8.62
CA LYS A 760 44.15 -3.76 9.54
C LYS A 760 43.30 -4.64 10.45
N LEU A 761 42.81 -5.77 9.95
CA LEU A 761 42.12 -6.76 10.76
C LEU A 761 43.07 -7.39 11.80
N ALA A 762 44.31 -7.70 11.43
CA ALA A 762 45.33 -8.24 12.35
C ALA A 762 45.76 -7.25 13.45
N ASP A 763 45.74 -5.95 13.17
CA ASP A 763 46.02 -4.90 14.17
C ASP A 763 44.92 -4.81 15.24
N GLY A 764 43.67 -5.14 14.88
CA GLY A 764 42.48 -5.04 15.72
C GLY A 764 41.85 -3.64 15.74
N PRO A 765 40.64 -3.49 16.29
CA PRO A 765 39.94 -2.22 16.35
C PRO A 765 40.54 -1.28 17.40
N LYS A 766 40.30 0.03 17.26
CA LYS A 766 40.63 1.02 18.29
C LYS A 766 39.94 0.69 19.62
N ARG A 767 40.63 0.93 20.74
CA ARG A 767 40.09 0.73 22.10
C ARG A 767 38.88 1.61 22.43
N ASN A 768 38.79 2.80 21.85
CA ASN A 768 37.61 3.65 22.02
C ASN A 768 36.60 3.32 20.93
N VAL A 769 35.42 2.89 21.36
CA VAL A 769 34.34 2.42 20.49
C VAL A 769 33.21 3.45 20.50
N ILE A 770 32.74 3.80 19.30
CA ILE A 770 31.54 4.63 19.13
C ILE A 770 30.33 3.74 19.37
N THR A 771 29.37 4.20 20.16
CA THR A 771 28.12 3.49 20.42
C THR A 771 26.90 4.32 20.12
N TRP A 772 25.82 3.63 19.75
CA TRP A 772 24.55 4.23 19.35
C TRP A 772 23.38 3.63 20.14
N GLN A 773 22.35 4.43 20.36
CA GLN A 773 21.06 3.96 20.89
C GLN A 773 20.05 3.66 19.79
N GLY A 774 20.27 4.17 18.58
CA GLY A 774 19.53 3.83 17.38
C GLY A 774 20.43 3.78 16.15
N TYR A 775 20.19 2.80 15.30
CA TYR A 775 21.00 2.50 14.11
C TYR A 775 20.10 2.03 12.98
N ASP A 776 20.29 2.63 11.81
CA ASP A 776 19.52 2.28 10.62
C ASP A 776 20.40 1.45 9.68
N ILE A 777 20.05 0.19 9.43
CA ILE A 777 20.74 -0.73 8.52
C ILE A 777 19.75 -1.72 7.90
N ASN A 778 20.04 -2.30 6.73
CA ASN A 778 19.19 -3.29 6.08
C ASN A 778 17.74 -2.81 5.87
N LYS A 779 17.56 -1.50 5.68
CA LYS A 779 16.24 -0.85 5.60
C LYS A 779 15.41 -1.00 6.89
N TYR A 780 15.99 -1.42 8.01
CA TYR A 780 15.36 -1.39 9.33
C TYR A 780 15.88 -0.22 10.15
N SER A 781 15.12 0.17 11.17
CA SER A 781 15.59 1.05 12.24
C SER A 781 15.67 0.22 13.51
N PHE A 782 16.88 -0.06 13.98
CA PHE A 782 17.14 -0.82 15.21
C PHE A 782 17.42 0.11 16.38
N TYR A 783 16.88 -0.21 17.56
CA TYR A 783 17.18 0.50 18.81
C TYR A 783 17.79 -0.45 19.83
N THR A 784 18.52 0.09 20.81
CA THR A 784 18.84 -0.68 22.02
C THR A 784 17.57 -0.90 22.87
N LYS A 785 17.55 -1.96 23.67
CA LYS A 785 16.42 -2.25 24.57
C LYS A 785 16.11 -1.08 25.52
N ALA A 786 17.14 -0.36 25.97
CA ALA A 786 17.00 0.83 26.81
C ALA A 786 16.29 1.98 26.07
N GLN A 787 16.56 2.16 24.78
CA GLN A 787 15.90 3.18 23.96
C GLN A 787 14.44 2.81 23.63
N ASP A 788 14.15 1.53 23.41
CA ASP A 788 12.79 1.01 23.23
C ASP A 788 11.88 1.27 24.45
N GLN A 789 12.43 1.14 25.67
CA GLN A 789 11.68 1.43 26.90
C GLN A 789 11.22 2.89 26.99
N LYS A 790 12.02 3.82 26.47
CA LYS A 790 11.72 5.26 26.41
C LYS A 790 10.86 5.65 25.20
N SER A 791 10.66 4.73 24.25
CA SER A 791 9.96 4.97 22.98
C SER A 791 8.52 4.45 22.99
N THR A 792 7.70 4.94 22.06
CA THR A 792 6.41 4.33 21.71
C THR A 792 6.55 3.16 20.73
N MET A 793 7.74 2.98 20.16
CA MET A 793 8.08 1.91 19.20
C MET A 793 8.85 0.78 19.87
N GLN A 794 8.90 -0.38 19.22
CA GLN A 794 9.73 -1.53 19.58
C GLN A 794 10.62 -1.90 18.39
N ASN A 795 11.89 -1.54 18.46
CA ASN A 795 12.89 -1.69 17.41
C ASN A 795 14.12 -2.52 17.85
N SER A 796 14.15 -3.00 19.09
CA SER A 796 15.29 -3.76 19.66
C SER A 796 15.23 -5.26 19.38
N GLY A 797 14.08 -5.80 18.96
CA GLY A 797 13.97 -7.22 18.65
C GLY A 797 14.76 -7.57 17.40
N VAL A 798 15.58 -8.61 17.50
CA VAL A 798 16.47 -9.06 16.45
C VAL A 798 16.39 -10.58 16.29
N THR A 799 16.53 -11.03 15.05
CA THR A 799 16.71 -12.43 14.71
C THR A 799 17.90 -12.63 13.78
N LEU A 800 18.59 -13.76 13.98
CA LEU A 800 19.69 -14.24 13.14
C LEU A 800 19.32 -15.63 12.61
N ARG A 801 19.62 -15.92 11.35
CA ARG A 801 19.56 -17.28 10.81
C ARG A 801 20.96 -17.84 10.71
N ALA A 802 21.21 -18.93 11.43
CA ALA A 802 22.47 -19.65 11.32
C ALA A 802 22.24 -21.00 10.63
N GLU A 803 23.19 -21.39 9.78
CA GLU A 803 23.24 -22.72 9.18
C GLU A 803 23.67 -23.75 10.23
N SER A 804 22.90 -24.83 10.38
CA SER A 804 23.24 -25.94 11.27
C SER A 804 23.14 -27.27 10.52
N GLN A 805 24.15 -28.12 10.64
CA GLN A 805 24.13 -29.47 10.07
C GLN A 805 23.40 -30.42 11.04
N HIS A 806 22.23 -30.92 10.63
CA HIS A 806 21.49 -31.96 11.33
C HIS A 806 21.63 -33.31 10.64
N PHE A 807 21.75 -34.39 11.41
CA PHE A 807 21.65 -35.74 10.87
C PHE A 807 20.18 -36.15 10.86
N ALA A 808 19.65 -36.52 9.69
CA ALA A 808 18.22 -36.76 9.48
C ALA A 808 17.67 -38.01 10.22
N SER A 809 18.54 -38.87 10.76
CA SER A 809 18.15 -39.92 11.70
C SER A 809 19.38 -40.43 12.47
N VAL A 810 19.15 -41.16 13.56
CA VAL A 810 20.21 -41.84 14.34
C VAL A 810 20.99 -42.87 13.49
N HIS A 811 20.51 -43.23 12.28
CA HIS A 811 21.09 -44.26 11.41
C HIS A 811 21.31 -43.79 9.95
N GLY A 812 21.29 -42.48 9.68
CA GLY A 812 21.44 -41.95 8.32
C GLY A 812 22.62 -40.98 8.21
N ASP A 813 23.66 -41.38 7.46
CA ASP A 813 24.92 -40.64 7.27
C ASP A 813 24.84 -39.38 6.38
N ASN A 814 23.65 -38.91 6.02
CA ASN A 814 23.48 -37.68 5.24
C ASN A 814 23.12 -36.48 6.15
N PRO A 815 24.02 -35.49 6.33
CA PRO A 815 23.69 -34.25 7.00
C PRO A 815 22.73 -33.41 6.14
N CYS A 816 21.57 -33.08 6.70
CA CYS A 816 20.66 -32.06 6.21
C CYS A 816 21.06 -30.71 6.82
N VAL A 817 21.31 -29.69 6.00
CA VAL A 817 21.54 -28.32 6.48
C VAL A 817 20.17 -27.72 6.82
N ALA A 818 19.90 -27.50 8.11
CA ALA A 818 18.71 -26.79 8.58
C ALA A 818 19.10 -25.40 9.08
N PHE A 819 18.33 -24.39 8.68
CA PHE A 819 18.48 -23.02 9.16
C PHE A 819 17.69 -22.84 10.46
N ILE A 820 18.37 -22.61 11.58
CA ILE A 820 17.71 -22.34 12.87
C ILE A 820 17.65 -20.83 13.09
N PRO A 821 16.45 -20.25 13.32
CA PRO A 821 16.32 -18.87 13.71
C PRO A 821 16.64 -18.69 15.21
N TYR A 822 17.53 -17.76 15.52
CA TYR A 822 17.79 -17.28 16.87
C TYR A 822 17.01 -15.99 17.10
N PHE A 823 16.42 -15.85 18.28
CA PHE A 823 15.64 -14.66 18.67
C PHE A 823 16.28 -13.98 19.87
N GLY A 824 16.32 -12.66 19.86
CA GLY A 824 16.93 -11.89 20.92
C GLY A 824 16.55 -10.42 20.89
N PHE A 825 17.26 -9.63 21.68
CA PHE A 825 17.16 -8.19 21.65
C PHE A 825 18.53 -7.53 21.77
N ILE A 826 18.65 -6.35 21.15
CA ILE A 826 19.89 -5.57 21.11
C ILE A 826 20.08 -4.86 22.45
N GLU A 827 21.21 -5.13 23.10
CA GLU A 827 21.63 -4.45 24.33
C GLU A 827 22.47 -3.21 23.99
N GLU A 828 23.46 -3.36 23.11
CA GLU A 828 24.35 -2.29 22.67
C GLU A 828 24.61 -2.34 21.16
N ILE A 829 24.89 -1.18 20.56
CA ILE A 829 25.24 -1.03 19.14
C ILE A 829 26.60 -0.35 19.07
N TRP A 830 27.59 -1.02 18.48
CA TRP A 830 28.99 -0.59 18.44
C TRP A 830 29.47 -0.37 17.02
N GLU A 831 30.31 0.64 16.81
CA GLU A 831 31.05 0.88 15.59
C GLU A 831 32.55 0.69 15.85
N LEU A 832 33.08 -0.44 15.37
CA LEU A 832 34.48 -0.82 15.51
C LEU A 832 35.33 -0.16 14.42
N ASN A 833 36.22 0.74 14.83
CA ASN A 833 37.08 1.49 13.91
C ASN A 833 38.43 0.77 13.70
N TYR A 834 38.69 0.32 12.48
CA TYR A 834 39.96 -0.31 12.04
C TYR A 834 40.86 0.68 11.28
N VAL A 835 40.76 1.96 11.62
CA VAL A 835 41.42 3.12 10.97
C VAL A 835 40.91 3.43 9.56
N LYS A 836 40.90 2.44 8.66
CA LYS A 836 40.52 2.61 7.24
C LYS A 836 39.04 2.40 6.98
N PHE A 837 38.40 1.57 7.79
CA PHE A 837 36.97 1.25 7.70
C PHE A 837 36.39 1.04 9.09
N THR A 838 35.06 1.03 9.15
CA THR A 838 34.28 0.80 10.37
C THR A 838 33.36 -0.39 10.16
N VAL A 839 33.26 -1.27 11.15
CA VAL A 839 32.30 -2.38 11.14
C VAL A 839 31.31 -2.17 12.28
N CYS A 840 30.01 -2.17 11.97
CA CYS A 840 28.98 -2.09 12.99
C CYS A 840 28.60 -3.48 13.49
N VAL A 841 28.59 -3.65 14.81
CA VAL A 841 28.20 -4.89 15.49
C VAL A 841 27.13 -4.62 16.54
N PHE A 842 26.19 -5.54 16.69
CA PHE A 842 25.18 -5.52 17.73
C PHE A 842 25.56 -6.50 18.82
N LYS A 843 25.65 -6.02 20.07
CA LYS A 843 25.71 -6.86 21.26
C LYS A 843 24.28 -7.23 21.65
N CYS A 844 23.94 -8.50 21.51
CA CYS A 844 22.59 -9.03 21.66
C CYS A 844 22.50 -9.95 22.87
N LYS A 845 21.31 -10.01 23.46
CA LYS A 845 20.91 -11.07 24.39
C LYS A 845 20.02 -12.06 23.65
N TRP A 846 20.50 -13.29 23.52
CA TRP A 846 19.84 -14.36 22.79
C TRP A 846 19.02 -15.26 23.73
N VAL A 847 17.84 -15.63 23.27
CA VAL A 847 16.98 -16.61 23.94
C VAL A 847 17.53 -18.02 23.69
N ASP A 848 17.44 -18.90 24.68
CA ASP A 848 17.77 -20.32 24.53
C ASP A 848 16.81 -21.01 23.54
N SER A 849 17.32 -21.45 22.40
CA SER A 849 16.53 -22.11 21.36
C SER A 849 15.89 -23.43 21.82
N ASN A 850 16.44 -24.09 22.84
CA ASN A 850 15.92 -25.37 23.34
C ASN A 850 14.84 -25.21 24.41
N THR A 851 14.95 -24.19 25.25
CA THR A 851 14.09 -24.04 26.44
C THR A 851 13.24 -22.77 26.45
N GLY A 852 13.62 -21.78 25.66
CA GLY A 852 13.02 -20.44 25.58
C GLY A 852 12.35 -20.14 24.25
N VAL A 853 12.34 -21.06 23.28
CA VAL A 853 11.62 -20.93 22.00
C VAL A 853 10.70 -22.14 21.81
N ARG A 854 9.46 -21.92 21.41
CA ARG A 854 8.53 -22.99 21.00
C ARG A 854 7.58 -22.52 19.91
N THR A 855 7.07 -23.44 19.12
CA THR A 855 5.97 -23.19 18.18
C THR A 855 4.72 -23.85 18.73
N ASP A 856 3.61 -23.12 18.76
CA ASP A 856 2.32 -23.69 19.18
C ASP A 856 1.60 -24.45 18.05
N ASP A 857 0.49 -25.08 18.39
CA ASP A 857 -0.37 -25.87 17.51
C ASP A 857 -1.02 -25.05 16.39
N VAL A 858 -1.10 -23.73 16.55
CA VAL A 858 -1.64 -22.78 15.57
C VAL A 858 -0.53 -22.20 14.68
N GLY A 859 0.74 -22.49 14.98
CA GLY A 859 1.91 -22.09 14.20
C GLY A 859 2.59 -20.80 14.65
N PHE A 860 2.23 -20.22 15.80
CA PHE A 860 2.94 -19.07 16.34
C PHE A 860 4.25 -19.46 17.01
N THR A 861 5.31 -18.72 16.70
CA THR A 861 6.57 -18.79 17.44
C THR A 861 6.46 -17.96 18.71
N LEU A 862 6.67 -18.60 19.85
CA LEU A 862 6.66 -18.01 21.19
C LEU A 862 8.07 -18.01 21.76
N VAL A 863 8.45 -16.90 22.39
CA VAL A 863 9.75 -16.75 23.07
C VAL A 863 9.59 -16.31 24.52
N ASP A 864 10.40 -16.88 25.41
CA ASP A 864 10.56 -16.42 26.79
C ASP A 864 11.83 -15.57 26.87
N LEU A 865 11.65 -14.24 26.88
CA LEU A 865 12.75 -13.28 26.89
C LEU A 865 13.59 -13.31 28.19
N ASN A 866 13.18 -14.07 29.21
CA ASN A 866 13.95 -14.25 30.44
C ASN A 866 14.88 -15.47 30.40
N LYS A 867 14.67 -16.42 29.48
CA LYS A 867 15.53 -17.59 29.30
C LYS A 867 16.65 -17.31 28.32
N LEU A 868 17.69 -16.64 28.82
CA LEU A 868 18.83 -16.24 28.02
C LEU A 868 19.90 -17.34 27.96
N ALA A 869 20.50 -17.52 26.78
CA ALA A 869 21.64 -18.39 26.54
C ALA A 869 22.72 -17.66 25.72
N TYR A 870 23.77 -18.39 25.35
CA TYR A 870 24.83 -17.91 24.44
C TYR A 870 25.55 -16.63 24.91
N GLN A 871 25.72 -16.45 26.23
CA GLN A 871 26.44 -15.30 26.79
C GLN A 871 27.90 -15.19 26.29
N ASN A 872 28.48 -16.30 25.85
CA ASN A 872 29.82 -16.38 25.28
C ASN A 872 29.88 -16.09 23.78
N ASP A 873 28.75 -15.73 23.14
CA ASP A 873 28.71 -15.28 21.74
C ASP A 873 27.57 -14.24 21.52
N PRO A 874 27.69 -13.03 22.09
CA PRO A 874 26.62 -12.04 22.07
C PRO A 874 26.64 -11.15 20.82
N PHE A 875 27.73 -11.13 20.05
CA PHE A 875 27.89 -10.19 18.94
C PHE A 875 27.35 -10.76 17.63
N ILE A 876 26.77 -9.89 16.81
CA ILE A 876 26.52 -10.13 15.39
C ILE A 876 26.94 -8.92 14.58
N MET A 877 27.27 -9.09 13.31
CA MET A 877 27.41 -7.93 12.42
C MET A 877 26.02 -7.36 12.14
N ALA A 878 25.92 -6.03 12.12
CA ALA A 878 24.64 -5.35 11.95
C ALA A 878 23.96 -5.73 10.60
N GLU A 879 24.75 -6.06 9.58
CA GLU A 879 24.27 -6.53 8.27
C GLU A 879 23.59 -7.91 8.30
N GLN A 880 23.85 -8.72 9.33
CA GLN A 880 23.22 -10.04 9.50
C GLN A 880 21.87 -9.94 10.23
N ALA A 881 21.58 -8.80 10.86
CA ALA A 881 20.42 -8.61 11.70
C ALA A 881 19.13 -8.45 10.86
N LYS A 882 18.09 -9.20 11.26
CA LYS A 882 16.71 -8.97 10.82
C LYS A 882 15.85 -8.50 11.99
N GLN A 883 14.90 -7.61 11.72
CA GLN A 883 14.05 -7.05 12.77
C GLN A 883 12.85 -7.94 13.07
N VAL A 884 12.63 -8.17 14.37
CA VAL A 884 11.39 -8.75 14.92
C VAL A 884 10.88 -7.85 16.04
N PHE A 885 9.62 -8.03 16.42
CA PHE A 885 9.06 -7.40 17.61
C PHE A 885 8.19 -8.41 18.36
N TYR A 886 8.07 -8.19 19.67
CA TYR A 886 7.45 -9.15 20.57
C TYR A 886 6.12 -8.58 21.08
N VAL A 887 5.07 -9.39 21.01
CA VAL A 887 3.76 -9.10 21.62
C VAL A 887 3.56 -10.08 22.76
N GLU A 888 3.36 -9.57 23.97
CA GLU A 888 3.07 -10.39 25.15
C GLU A 888 1.89 -11.33 24.88
N ASP A 889 2.04 -12.63 25.12
CA ASP A 889 1.00 -13.61 24.86
C ASP A 889 -0.12 -13.45 25.92
N PRO A 890 -1.38 -13.18 25.51
CA PRO A 890 -2.49 -13.12 26.44
C PRO A 890 -2.71 -14.41 27.25
N CYS A 891 -2.33 -15.57 26.70
CA CYS A 891 -2.48 -16.87 27.37
C CYS A 891 -1.51 -17.06 28.53
N ASP A 892 -0.26 -16.61 28.37
CA ASP A 892 0.80 -16.72 29.38
C ASP A 892 1.80 -15.57 29.20
N GLN A 893 1.75 -14.62 30.12
CA GLN A 893 2.56 -13.40 30.10
C GLN A 893 4.08 -13.65 30.14
N ARG A 894 4.51 -14.88 30.47
CA ARG A 894 5.93 -15.29 30.38
C ARG A 894 6.41 -15.38 28.94
N TRP A 895 5.50 -15.70 28.02
CA TRP A 895 5.81 -15.86 26.60
C TRP A 895 5.43 -14.61 25.81
N SER A 896 6.14 -14.39 24.72
CA SER A 896 5.79 -13.38 23.72
C SER A 896 5.73 -14.00 22.34
N VAL A 897 4.69 -13.64 21.59
CA VAL A 897 4.57 -13.95 20.17
C VAL A 897 5.59 -13.14 19.38
N VAL A 898 6.36 -13.82 18.53
CA VAL A 898 7.32 -13.19 17.62
C VAL A 898 6.60 -12.77 16.35
N LEU A 899 6.70 -11.49 16.01
CA LEU A 899 6.23 -10.93 14.75
C LEU A 899 7.39 -10.27 14.00
N HIS A 900 7.38 -10.36 12.67
CA HIS A 900 8.45 -9.80 11.84
C HIS A 900 8.25 -8.31 11.59
N GLY A 901 9.35 -7.55 11.63
CA GLY A 901 9.37 -6.15 11.19
C GLY A 901 9.07 -6.01 9.68
N LYS A 902 8.76 -4.79 9.25
CA LYS A 902 8.63 -4.45 7.82
C LYS A 902 9.82 -3.58 7.43
N THR A 903 10.45 -3.86 6.29
CA THR A 903 11.51 -3.02 5.74
C THR A 903 10.98 -1.62 5.45
N ILE A 904 11.71 -0.60 5.90
CA ILE A 904 11.42 0.82 5.74
C ILE A 904 12.06 1.31 4.43
N GLY A 905 11.22 1.65 3.45
CA GLY A 905 11.67 2.16 2.15
C GLY A 905 11.25 1.25 1.01
N VAL A 906 11.07 1.86 -0.17
CA VAL A 906 10.62 1.17 -1.37
C VAL A 906 11.53 1.63 -2.51
N ASN A 907 12.34 0.69 -3.03
CA ASN A 907 13.30 0.71 -4.16
C ASN A 907 14.73 1.11 -3.79
N VAL A 908 15.81 0.75 -4.50
CA VAL A 908 16.06 0.32 -5.89
C VAL A 908 17.10 -0.84 -5.85
N GLU A 909 17.14 -1.71 -6.86
CA GLU A 909 18.23 -2.68 -7.18
C GLU A 909 18.46 -3.98 -6.38
N ASP A 910 18.20 -4.11 -5.07
CA ASP A 910 18.58 -5.36 -4.35
C ASP A 910 17.43 -6.30 -3.91
N ASP A 911 16.21 -6.08 -4.38
CA ASP A 911 15.05 -6.86 -3.90
C ASP A 911 14.82 -8.16 -4.70
N TYR A 912 15.82 -8.77 -5.34
CA TYR A 912 15.70 -10.16 -5.81
C TYR A 912 16.25 -11.17 -4.81
N SER A 913 17.24 -10.78 -4.00
CA SER A 913 17.82 -11.62 -2.93
C SER A 913 17.19 -11.37 -1.56
N TYR A 914 16.47 -10.25 -1.39
CA TYR A 914 15.81 -9.84 -0.13
C TYR A 914 14.31 -10.04 -0.09
N ILE A 915 13.73 -10.67 -1.11
CA ILE A 915 12.38 -11.24 -1.02
C ILE A 915 12.47 -12.50 -0.15
N ASP A 916 12.62 -12.30 1.16
CA ASP A 916 12.52 -13.38 2.13
C ASP A 916 11.14 -14.02 1.99
N THR A 917 11.20 -15.25 1.51
CA THR A 917 10.20 -16.29 1.40
C THR A 917 9.66 -16.74 2.76
N TYR A 918 9.51 -15.84 3.73
CA TYR A 918 9.14 -16.17 5.10
C TYR A 918 8.23 -15.10 5.73
N VAL A 919 7.08 -14.87 5.10
CA VAL A 919 5.87 -15.10 5.89
C VAL A 919 5.83 -16.61 6.01
N SER A 920 6.23 -17.18 7.16
CA SER A 920 6.07 -18.61 7.39
C SER A 920 4.67 -18.99 6.90
N PRO A 921 4.52 -20.08 6.14
CA PRO A 921 3.22 -20.62 5.81
C PRO A 921 2.58 -21.08 7.13
N LEU A 922 1.96 -20.14 7.85
CA LEU A 922 1.04 -20.41 8.95
C LEU A 922 -0.12 -21.30 8.46
N SER A 923 -0.26 -21.51 7.15
CA SER A 923 -1.19 -22.47 6.55
C SER A 923 -0.67 -23.91 6.46
N THR A 924 0.63 -24.21 6.41
CA THR A 924 1.07 -25.60 6.09
C THR A 924 1.08 -26.57 7.26
N GLN A 925 0.93 -26.11 8.51
CA GLN A 925 0.85 -27.01 9.67
C GLN A 925 -0.55 -27.13 10.29
N LEU A 926 -1.50 -26.27 9.91
CA LEU A 926 -2.90 -26.54 10.15
C LEU A 926 -3.32 -27.65 9.19
N SER A 927 -3.05 -28.89 9.59
CA SER A 927 -3.63 -30.06 8.93
C SER A 927 -5.13 -29.78 8.74
N PRO A 928 -5.73 -30.09 7.57
CA PRO A 928 -7.17 -30.07 7.38
C PRO A 928 -7.93 -31.04 8.32
N ASN A 929 -7.26 -31.65 9.31
CA ASN A 929 -7.73 -32.73 10.15
C ASN A 929 -8.65 -32.29 11.31
N VAL A 930 -9.27 -31.11 11.23
CA VAL A 930 -10.53 -30.87 11.97
C VAL A 930 -11.73 -31.17 11.07
N ILE A 931 -11.61 -32.11 10.14
CA ILE A 931 -12.75 -32.90 9.68
C ILE A 931 -12.81 -34.17 10.55
N GLY A 932 -12.80 -34.00 11.88
CA GLY A 932 -13.40 -34.99 12.76
C GLY A 932 -14.89 -35.04 12.47
N GLU A 933 -15.59 -36.11 12.85
CA GLU A 933 -17.04 -36.24 12.71
C GLU A 933 -17.77 -35.03 13.33
N GLU A 934 -18.00 -33.97 12.54
CA GLU A 934 -18.69 -32.80 13.04
C GLU A 934 -20.14 -33.17 13.30
N THR A 935 -20.53 -33.06 14.57
CA THR A 935 -21.90 -33.25 15.00
C THR A 935 -22.77 -32.15 14.40
N ASP A 936 -23.90 -32.56 13.81
CA ASP A 936 -24.91 -31.63 13.32
C ASP A 936 -25.68 -31.05 14.52
N ASP A 937 -25.09 -30.03 15.13
CA ASP A 937 -25.61 -29.32 16.30
C ASP A 937 -25.46 -27.79 16.13
N VAL A 938 -26.08 -27.04 17.04
CA VAL A 938 -26.02 -25.57 17.05
C VAL A 938 -24.71 -25.11 17.70
N HIS A 939 -23.69 -24.89 16.88
CA HIS A 939 -22.36 -24.42 17.33
C HIS A 939 -22.30 -22.93 17.70
N ALA A 940 -23.41 -22.20 17.55
CA ALA A 940 -23.47 -20.75 17.78
C ALA A 940 -23.68 -20.35 19.25
N ASN A 941 -23.82 -21.30 20.17
CA ASN A 941 -24.12 -21.04 21.58
C ASN A 941 -22.85 -20.74 22.40
N ARG A 942 -22.98 -19.83 23.38
CA ARG A 942 -21.98 -19.63 24.43
C ARG A 942 -22.43 -20.34 25.70
N ASN A 943 -21.54 -21.11 26.33
CA ASN A 943 -21.90 -21.98 27.47
C ASN A 943 -21.02 -21.74 28.73
N ASP A 944 -19.99 -20.91 28.64
CA ASP A 944 -19.02 -20.65 29.73
C ASP A 944 -19.27 -19.32 30.48
N HIS A 945 -20.22 -18.49 30.00
CA HIS A 945 -20.71 -17.31 30.71
C HIS A 945 -22.12 -16.90 30.25
N ASP A 946 -22.86 -16.19 31.11
CA ASP A 946 -24.23 -15.72 30.85
C ASP A 946 -24.34 -14.21 30.53
N GLU A 947 -23.20 -13.55 30.22
CA GLU A 947 -23.11 -12.12 29.87
C GLU A 947 -23.76 -11.76 28.52
N GLY A 948 -25.08 -11.94 28.41
CA GLY A 948 -25.92 -11.46 27.31
C GLY A 948 -26.25 -9.97 27.40
N GLU A 949 -26.99 -9.46 26.42
CA GLU A 949 -27.35 -8.03 26.34
C GLU A 949 -28.79 -7.78 26.80
N LEU A 950 -29.00 -6.78 27.66
CA LEU A 950 -30.33 -6.31 28.06
C LEU A 950 -30.68 -5.02 27.32
N ILE A 951 -31.75 -5.05 26.54
CA ILE A 951 -32.26 -3.92 25.76
C ILE A 951 -33.54 -3.41 26.41
N ASN A 952 -33.62 -2.10 26.66
CA ASN A 952 -34.86 -1.49 27.16
C ASN A 952 -35.87 -1.34 26.02
N ILE A 953 -37.12 -1.73 26.26
CA ILE A 953 -38.23 -1.41 25.36
C ILE A 953 -38.55 0.07 25.59
N VAL A 954 -38.32 0.92 24.58
CA VAL A 954 -38.72 2.34 24.57
C VAL A 954 -40.20 2.43 24.24
#